data_AF-A0A1L7UBP5-F1
#
_entry.id   AF-A0A1L7UBP5-F1
#
_cell.length_a   1.000
_cell.length_b   1.000
_cell.length_c   1.000
_cell.angle_alpha   90.00
_cell.angle_beta   90.00
_cell.angle_gamma   90.00
#
_symmetry.space_group_name_H-M   'P 1'
#
loop_
_entity.id
_entity.type
_entity.pdbx_description
1 polymer ?
#
loop_
_entity_poly.entity_id
_entity_poly.type
_entity_poly.pdbx_seq_one_letter_code
_entity_poly.pdbx_strand_id
1 'polypeptide(L)'
;MPSFGRLQAALASATNELTLAAANINFDFTLVRCEVPKEFEPLGSALSQTRKENAEGGTAHITARRLGVLFEGILGPTPALVKSYGIRVSEIAQAVQKENPPEIEESIFAAHAGADGTSIWAAATSSPTALHVQLLACMLARLWSASEATSIWVELIKERRKQIEGLWNDEEPLRFATVAAAAQSDISRASLAEWDASVRSWLRTADRFNQERQDKLMILLDKVNLPISHDTVYSSVIAAWKSAVETMERLVKGMPQAVNEGSCLLALSAWHLYPDITVGGSDTPPLQFSDPLVQSGGFLTLGLARPREGAAHGVFWSLSLAHLNFYGRPVSRKARFDTESRKLSFGQFTQAVYGSLLGHWNLTGPLAQYPSRIFVAMKQTIERQVSADTPKAVVKESRDPSSIINILSRLGAAHLDALPFPDDIIHKLFALGNRRASKFIKSPGPRPFLGIGEVGDLLNKLNGPMERVALLRRLALSSDYYPDAYIIRYFDDDKSPFTPAGETQYCAFASAQARRNSDGLSSTHGQWVPRSFRAKYPYPGEVVTQMTELDSLCLASQGKAITMTATGPAGEAVLQDFHFVCGAEYSAAIYIHETAIGRVPKIGQEFYSAIRPISIEDIEWCLESDFCKPEKLLDIFYVDPAPSNLTLRALAIAHKAYQTLPDAAISTRSLESPLYQAKWAKSLLDIKGGLDPLGNINFHYQPPLACDPSDDVKDYELKRFTGNIGRSGLTLLIPPKTPMIMKLEETSWRVMSSSEFDGKSENYFPKTSMHLSFTEYYVPLVQSGDVQEQDSQVFLLESVVSIYDAGRWIGDVDVLKCLASPLVSYMPEISCRGNHPGYKFVGISSLETWDDVLDPPLGDGIIRAQGSWLARLAIVTIFVEAQEATDGERISVLSSNTCWGCSRPDEYFSLSRFTHGHSLSAICIPSISRFVLC
;
A
#
# COMPACT_ATOMS: atom_id res chain seq x y z
N MET A 1 -16.72 56.41 -15.57
CA MET A 1 -17.87 55.86 -14.81
C MET A 1 -19.22 56.53 -15.17
N PRO A 2 -19.78 56.36 -16.38
CA PRO A 2 -21.19 56.69 -16.64
C PRO A 2 -22.08 55.49 -17.06
N SER A 3 -21.52 54.28 -17.18
CA SER A 3 -22.24 53.09 -17.66
C SER A 3 -23.02 52.33 -16.56
N PHE A 4 -22.58 52.40 -15.30
CA PHE A 4 -23.22 51.71 -14.18
C PHE A 4 -24.63 52.25 -13.87
N GLY A 5 -24.79 53.58 -13.89
CA GLY A 5 -26.09 54.22 -13.61
C GLY A 5 -27.16 54.00 -14.69
N ARG A 6 -26.74 53.78 -15.96
CA ARG A 6 -27.68 53.47 -17.05
C ARG A 6 -28.17 52.01 -17.01
N LEU A 7 -27.35 51.08 -16.54
CA LEU A 7 -27.73 49.67 -16.33
C LEU A 7 -28.69 49.52 -15.15
N GLN A 8 -28.44 50.24 -14.04
CA GLN A 8 -29.34 50.27 -12.89
C GLN A 8 -30.72 50.87 -13.23
N ALA A 9 -30.75 51.92 -14.06
CA ALA A 9 -32.00 52.54 -14.52
C ALA A 9 -32.76 51.67 -15.54
N ALA A 10 -32.07 50.85 -16.34
CA ALA A 10 -32.70 49.90 -17.27
C ALA A 10 -33.22 48.63 -16.57
N LEU A 11 -32.57 48.18 -15.49
CA LEU A 11 -33.01 47.07 -14.65
C LEU A 11 -34.23 47.41 -13.78
N ALA A 12 -34.39 48.68 -13.39
CA ALA A 12 -35.57 49.14 -12.65
C ALA A 12 -36.85 49.25 -13.50
N SER A 13 -36.75 49.19 -14.83
CA SER A 13 -37.88 49.31 -15.76
C SER A 13 -38.18 48.06 -16.59
N ALA A 14 -37.40 46.98 -16.40
CA ALA A 14 -37.56 45.75 -17.17
C ALA A 14 -38.64 44.84 -16.58
N THR A 15 -39.58 44.41 -17.41
CA THR A 15 -40.52 43.32 -17.09
C THR A 15 -39.76 41.99 -16.94
N ASN A 16 -40.30 41.06 -16.16
CA ASN A 16 -39.67 39.77 -15.81
C ASN A 16 -39.12 38.99 -17.03
N GLU A 17 -39.72 39.14 -18.22
CA GLU A 17 -39.26 38.49 -19.47
C GLU A 17 -37.95 39.09 -20.03
N LEU A 18 -37.73 40.41 -19.93
CA LEU A 18 -36.50 41.05 -20.41
C LEU A 18 -35.30 40.72 -19.51
N THR A 19 -35.55 40.42 -18.23
CA THR A 19 -34.51 40.04 -17.25
C THR A 19 -33.95 38.64 -17.52
N LEU A 20 -34.76 37.71 -18.03
CA LEU A 20 -34.30 36.36 -18.39
C LEU A 20 -33.50 36.35 -19.70
N ALA A 21 -33.93 37.19 -20.67
CA ALA A 21 -33.13 37.47 -21.86
C ALA A 21 -31.80 38.15 -21.50
N ALA A 22 -31.80 39.08 -20.53
CA ALA A 22 -30.59 39.76 -20.05
C ALA A 22 -29.70 38.90 -19.12
N ALA A 23 -30.26 37.92 -18.41
CA ALA A 23 -29.51 36.91 -17.67
C ALA A 23 -28.80 35.90 -18.59
N ASN A 24 -29.35 35.67 -19.79
CA ASN A 24 -28.70 34.96 -20.90
C ASN A 24 -27.70 35.83 -21.68
N ILE A 25 -27.68 37.15 -21.47
CA ILE A 25 -26.59 38.00 -21.97
C ILE A 25 -25.39 37.76 -21.04
N ASN A 26 -24.24 37.43 -21.64
CA ASN A 26 -22.93 37.08 -21.02
C ASN A 26 -22.46 38.04 -19.90
N PHE A 27 -23.14 38.11 -18.77
CA PHE A 27 -22.62 38.72 -17.55
C PHE A 27 -21.81 37.66 -16.81
N ASP A 28 -20.50 37.68 -17.06
CA ASP A 28 -19.59 36.71 -16.49
C ASP A 28 -19.12 37.14 -15.08
N PHE A 29 -19.92 36.77 -14.08
CA PHE A 29 -19.58 37.04 -12.68
C PHE A 29 -18.37 36.23 -12.18
N THR A 30 -17.83 35.30 -12.98
CA THR A 30 -16.59 34.56 -12.66
C THR A 30 -15.33 35.38 -12.89
N LEU A 31 -15.44 36.60 -13.42
CA LEU A 31 -14.32 37.54 -13.57
C LEU A 31 -14.16 38.45 -12.33
N VAL A 32 -15.05 38.38 -11.35
CA VAL A 32 -15.07 39.29 -10.18
C VAL A 32 -14.36 38.64 -9.00
N ARG A 33 -13.16 39.11 -8.70
CA ARG A 33 -12.37 38.74 -7.51
C ARG A 33 -12.76 39.62 -6.30
N CYS A 34 -12.98 38.99 -5.16
CA CYS A 34 -13.20 39.66 -3.88
C CYS A 34 -11.89 39.82 -3.10
N GLU A 35 -11.84 40.80 -2.20
CA GLU A 35 -10.76 40.93 -1.22
C GLU A 35 -10.76 39.70 -0.30
N VAL A 36 -9.60 39.08 -0.16
CA VAL A 36 -9.44 37.87 0.64
C VAL A 36 -9.43 38.24 2.12
N PRO A 37 -10.15 37.50 2.99
CA PRO A 37 -10.03 37.71 4.43
C PRO A 37 -8.61 37.44 4.92
N LYS A 38 -8.08 38.31 5.77
CA LYS A 38 -6.67 38.30 6.24
C LYS A 38 -6.23 36.96 6.79
N GLU A 39 -7.15 36.24 7.43
CA GLU A 39 -6.90 34.93 8.02
C GLU A 39 -6.51 33.85 7.01
N PHE A 40 -6.84 34.03 5.72
CA PHE A 40 -6.49 33.08 4.64
C PHE A 40 -5.23 33.48 3.86
N GLU A 41 -4.70 34.70 4.01
CA GLU A 41 -3.51 35.15 3.26
C GLU A 41 -2.29 34.20 3.37
N PRO A 42 -2.00 33.60 4.54
CA PRO A 42 -0.92 32.62 4.64
C PRO A 42 -1.17 31.36 3.81
N LEU A 43 -2.43 30.89 3.70
CA LEU A 43 -2.78 29.78 2.81
C LEU A 43 -2.40 30.11 1.36
N GLY A 44 -2.82 31.28 0.86
CA GLY A 44 -2.53 31.70 -0.51
C GLY A 44 -1.04 31.93 -0.82
N SER A 45 -0.21 32.03 0.22
CA SER A 45 1.25 32.11 0.10
C SER A 45 1.92 30.74 0.14
N ALA A 46 1.27 29.74 0.74
CA ALA A 46 1.74 28.36 0.81
C ALA A 46 1.31 27.50 -0.39
N LEU A 47 0.35 27.96 -1.20
CA LEU A 47 -0.08 27.27 -2.42
C LEU A 47 0.98 27.37 -3.53
N SER A 48 1.12 26.28 -4.30
CA SER A 48 1.88 26.30 -5.55
C SER A 48 1.29 27.30 -6.55
N GLN A 49 2.13 27.82 -7.45
CA GLN A 49 1.74 28.81 -8.45
C GLN A 49 0.52 28.36 -9.27
N THR A 50 0.56 27.12 -9.78
CA THR A 50 -0.53 26.53 -10.58
C THR A 50 -1.85 26.43 -9.81
N ARG A 51 -1.80 26.05 -8.52
CA ARG A 51 -3.01 25.98 -7.68
C ARG A 51 -3.59 27.36 -7.42
N LYS A 52 -2.72 28.33 -7.16
CA LYS A 52 -3.12 29.71 -6.95
C LYS A 52 -3.79 30.29 -8.19
N GLU A 53 -3.22 30.04 -9.37
CA GLU A 53 -3.82 30.43 -10.65
C GLU A 53 -5.19 29.78 -10.88
N ASN A 54 -5.32 28.47 -10.63
CA ASN A 54 -6.62 27.79 -10.74
C ASN A 54 -7.67 28.38 -9.77
N ALA A 55 -7.27 28.68 -8.55
CA ALA A 55 -8.16 29.24 -7.54
C ALA A 55 -8.46 30.74 -7.72
N GLU A 56 -7.66 31.48 -8.50
CA GLU A 56 -7.86 32.91 -8.76
C GLU A 56 -8.53 33.20 -10.11
N GLY A 57 -8.44 32.28 -11.08
CA GLY A 57 -9.05 32.47 -12.40
C GLY A 57 -9.36 31.20 -13.19
N GLY A 58 -9.14 30.01 -12.62
CA GLY A 58 -9.40 28.73 -13.27
C GLY A 58 -10.75 28.09 -12.92
N THR A 59 -10.84 26.78 -13.14
CA THR A 59 -12.06 25.98 -12.93
C THR A 59 -12.53 25.98 -11.48
N ALA A 60 -11.60 25.96 -10.52
CA ALA A 60 -11.91 26.03 -9.10
C ALA A 60 -12.54 27.38 -8.74
N HIS A 61 -12.00 28.49 -9.27
CA HIS A 61 -12.56 29.83 -9.09
C HIS A 61 -14.00 29.92 -9.65
N ILE A 62 -14.19 29.49 -10.89
CA ILE A 62 -15.50 29.47 -11.56
C ILE A 62 -16.52 28.66 -10.75
N THR A 63 -16.11 27.49 -10.25
CA THR A 63 -16.98 26.60 -9.46
C THR A 63 -17.34 27.24 -8.12
N ALA A 64 -16.37 27.77 -7.38
CA ALA A 64 -16.59 28.48 -6.12
C ALA A 64 -17.58 29.63 -6.28
N ARG A 65 -17.40 30.43 -7.34
CA ARG A 65 -18.22 31.59 -7.62
C ARG A 65 -19.65 31.21 -7.98
N ARG A 66 -19.83 30.25 -8.90
CA ARG A 66 -21.16 29.77 -9.31
C ARG A 66 -21.93 29.17 -8.14
N LEU A 67 -21.29 28.33 -7.33
CA LEU A 67 -21.91 27.78 -6.13
C LEU A 67 -22.22 28.86 -5.09
N GLY A 68 -21.27 29.77 -4.83
CA GLY A 68 -21.44 30.86 -3.87
C GLY A 68 -22.63 31.77 -4.19
N VAL A 69 -22.83 32.10 -5.46
CA VAL A 69 -23.98 32.91 -5.92
C VAL A 69 -25.29 32.11 -5.90
N LEU A 70 -25.26 30.83 -6.29
CA LEU A 70 -26.45 29.97 -6.34
C LEU A 70 -27.04 29.70 -4.95
N PHE A 71 -26.20 29.54 -3.93
CA PHE A 71 -26.60 29.29 -2.54
C PHE A 71 -26.65 30.57 -1.68
N GLU A 72 -26.57 31.75 -2.32
CA GLU A 72 -26.70 33.03 -1.62
C GLU A 72 -28.07 33.17 -0.94
N GLY A 73 -28.07 33.74 0.27
CA GLY A 73 -29.27 34.01 1.06
C GLY A 73 -29.77 32.87 1.97
N ILE A 74 -29.15 31.67 1.93
CA ILE A 74 -29.57 30.54 2.77
C ILE A 74 -29.09 30.69 4.23
N LEU A 75 -27.88 31.19 4.43
CA LEU A 75 -27.23 31.32 5.73
C LEU A 75 -27.10 32.78 6.16
N GLY A 76 -27.17 33.01 7.47
CA GLY A 76 -26.84 34.30 8.08
C GLY A 76 -25.32 34.54 8.17
N PRO A 77 -24.90 35.76 8.57
CA PRO A 77 -23.48 36.08 8.71
C PRO A 77 -22.83 35.32 9.89
N THR A 78 -21.72 34.62 9.62
CA THR A 78 -20.93 33.89 10.64
C THR A 78 -19.45 34.28 10.60
N PRO A 79 -19.11 35.54 10.94
CA PRO A 79 -17.75 36.05 10.81
C PRO A 79 -16.76 35.38 11.79
N ALA A 80 -17.21 34.93 12.97
CA ALA A 80 -16.31 34.31 13.94
C ALA A 80 -15.86 32.91 13.49
N LEU A 81 -16.78 32.13 12.94
CA LEU A 81 -16.50 30.82 12.36
C LEU A 81 -15.55 30.93 11.16
N VAL A 82 -15.84 31.82 10.21
CA VAL A 82 -14.99 32.02 9.03
C VAL A 82 -13.58 32.45 9.45
N LYS A 83 -13.47 33.32 10.45
CA LYS A 83 -12.20 33.75 11.02
C LYS A 83 -11.41 32.56 11.62
N SER A 84 -12.01 31.81 12.55
CA SER A 84 -11.32 30.67 13.18
C SER A 84 -10.98 29.57 12.18
N TYR A 85 -11.84 29.31 11.20
CA TYR A 85 -11.55 28.37 10.12
C TYR A 85 -10.35 28.83 9.27
N GLY A 86 -10.32 30.11 8.87
CA GLY A 86 -9.19 30.68 8.12
C GLY A 86 -7.86 30.57 8.88
N ILE A 87 -7.86 30.87 10.18
CA ILE A 87 -6.68 30.72 11.03
C ILE A 87 -6.20 29.26 11.06
N ARG A 88 -7.10 28.31 11.34
CA ARG A 88 -6.77 26.86 11.37
C ARG A 88 -6.18 26.40 10.04
N VAL A 89 -6.80 26.80 8.93
CA VAL A 89 -6.36 26.44 7.58
C VAL A 89 -4.95 26.99 7.30
N SER A 90 -4.71 28.26 7.64
CA SER A 90 -3.41 28.90 7.49
C SER A 90 -2.32 28.26 8.37
N GLU A 91 -2.64 27.91 9.62
CA GLU A 91 -1.74 27.18 10.52
C GLU A 91 -1.30 25.83 9.92
N ILE A 92 -2.25 25.04 9.41
CA ILE A 92 -1.97 23.75 8.77
C ILE A 92 -1.13 23.94 7.51
N ALA A 93 -1.47 24.90 6.65
CA ALA A 93 -0.75 25.15 5.39
C ALA A 93 0.72 25.53 5.63
N GLN A 94 0.98 26.39 6.63
CA GLN A 94 2.34 26.77 7.01
C GLN A 94 3.13 25.60 7.62
N ALA A 95 2.47 24.72 8.39
CA ALA A 95 3.12 23.53 8.93
C ALA A 95 3.53 22.56 7.81
N VAL A 96 2.68 22.38 6.80
CA VAL A 96 2.98 21.53 5.62
C VAL A 96 4.16 22.07 4.84
N GLN A 97 4.22 23.39 4.62
CA GLN A 97 5.33 24.01 3.88
C GLN A 97 6.69 23.78 4.55
N LYS A 98 6.73 23.71 5.89
CA LYS A 98 7.97 23.44 6.65
C LYS A 98 8.43 21.97 6.58
N GLU A 99 7.54 21.03 6.31
CA GLU A 99 7.88 19.60 6.18
C GLU A 99 8.38 19.20 4.79
N ASN A 100 8.14 20.03 3.76
CA ASN A 100 8.49 19.68 2.39
C ASN A 100 10.03 19.70 2.20
N PRO A 101 10.64 18.59 1.74
CA PRO A 101 12.04 18.56 1.34
C PRO A 101 12.32 19.54 0.18
N PRO A 102 13.48 20.21 0.16
CA PRO A 102 13.85 21.14 -0.92
C PRO A 102 13.93 20.44 -2.29
N GLU A 103 14.22 19.13 -2.34
CA GLU A 103 14.32 18.40 -3.60
C GLU A 103 12.97 18.33 -4.35
N ILE A 104 11.84 18.48 -3.65
CA ILE A 104 10.51 18.49 -4.29
C ILE A 104 10.30 19.78 -5.09
N GLU A 105 10.77 20.91 -4.59
CA GLU A 105 10.60 22.23 -5.23
C GLU A 105 11.33 22.28 -6.59
N GLU A 106 12.42 21.52 -6.73
CA GLU A 106 13.18 21.37 -7.97
C GLU A 106 12.70 20.21 -8.86
N SER A 107 11.71 19.43 -8.41
CA SER A 107 11.24 18.23 -9.13
C SER A 107 10.11 18.51 -10.12
N ILE A 108 9.83 17.53 -10.99
CA ILE A 108 8.70 17.57 -11.93
C ILE A 108 7.32 17.68 -11.26
N PHE A 109 7.24 17.41 -9.94
CA PHE A 109 6.01 17.42 -9.16
C PHE A 109 5.77 18.75 -8.44
N ALA A 110 6.69 19.72 -8.53
CA ALA A 110 6.63 20.98 -7.77
C ALA A 110 5.27 21.71 -7.88
N ALA A 111 4.68 21.74 -9.08
CA ALA A 111 3.37 22.35 -9.33
C ALA A 111 2.21 21.67 -8.57
N HIS A 112 2.35 20.39 -8.25
CA HIS A 112 1.31 19.55 -7.65
C HIS A 112 1.63 19.15 -6.19
N ALA A 113 2.78 19.54 -5.66
CA ALA A 113 3.21 19.21 -4.31
C ALA A 113 2.60 20.16 -3.25
N GLY A 114 2.63 19.73 -1.99
CA GLY A 114 2.16 20.48 -0.83
C GLY A 114 0.65 20.34 -0.56
N ALA A 115 0.17 21.06 0.47
CA ALA A 115 -1.24 21.04 0.87
C ALA A 115 -2.14 21.58 -0.26
N ASP A 116 -3.20 20.85 -0.57
CA ASP A 116 -4.18 21.32 -1.54
C ASP A 116 -5.27 22.13 -0.85
N GLY A 117 -5.08 23.45 -0.80
CA GLY A 117 -6.10 24.41 -0.38
C GLY A 117 -6.78 25.12 -1.54
N THR A 118 -6.74 24.58 -2.76
CA THR A 118 -7.22 25.25 -3.99
C THR A 118 -8.68 25.64 -3.87
N SER A 119 -9.55 24.70 -3.45
CA SER A 119 -10.98 24.97 -3.22
C SER A 119 -11.22 26.01 -2.12
N ILE A 120 -10.43 26.00 -1.05
CA ILE A 120 -10.53 26.97 0.05
C ILE A 120 -10.12 28.37 -0.41
N TRP A 121 -9.00 28.49 -1.11
CA TRP A 121 -8.53 29.77 -1.66
C TRP A 121 -9.50 30.31 -2.70
N ALA A 122 -10.03 29.44 -3.57
CA ALA A 122 -11.04 29.81 -4.56
C ALA A 122 -12.32 30.34 -3.89
N ALA A 123 -12.76 29.71 -2.80
CA ALA A 123 -13.88 30.22 -2.00
C ALA A 123 -13.57 31.58 -1.36
N ALA A 124 -12.37 31.74 -0.78
CA ALA A 124 -11.94 32.98 -0.12
C ALA A 124 -11.80 34.16 -1.09
N THR A 125 -11.38 33.92 -2.33
CA THR A 125 -11.29 34.93 -3.40
C THR A 125 -12.62 35.17 -4.11
N SER A 126 -13.64 34.35 -3.85
CA SER A 126 -14.94 34.43 -4.51
C SER A 126 -15.99 35.19 -3.71
N SER A 127 -16.36 34.73 -2.51
CA SER A 127 -17.35 35.41 -1.64
C SER A 127 -17.43 34.77 -0.25
N PRO A 128 -17.98 35.48 0.76
CA PRO A 128 -18.27 34.88 2.06
C PRO A 128 -19.19 33.66 1.98
N THR A 129 -20.18 33.66 1.07
CA THR A 129 -21.05 32.51 0.85
C THR A 129 -20.31 31.34 0.21
N ALA A 130 -19.34 31.60 -0.68
CA ALA A 130 -18.50 30.54 -1.23
C ALA A 130 -17.67 29.85 -0.12
N LEU A 131 -17.23 30.57 0.91
CA LEU A 131 -16.59 29.97 2.10
C LEU A 131 -17.57 29.06 2.87
N HIS A 132 -18.84 29.44 3.01
CA HIS A 132 -19.84 28.54 3.60
C HIS A 132 -20.06 27.29 2.74
N VAL A 133 -20.09 27.43 1.42
CA VAL A 133 -20.21 26.31 0.47
C VAL A 133 -19.00 25.38 0.60
N GLN A 134 -17.79 25.93 0.79
CA GLN A 134 -16.59 25.15 1.09
C GLN A 134 -16.75 24.35 2.38
N LEU A 135 -17.31 24.93 3.44
CA LEU A 135 -17.59 24.22 4.69
C LEU A 135 -18.59 23.06 4.50
N LEU A 136 -19.61 23.24 3.65
CA LEU A 136 -20.52 22.16 3.26
C LEU A 136 -19.77 21.07 2.47
N ALA A 137 -18.92 21.47 1.52
CA ALA A 137 -18.12 20.52 0.75
C ALA A 137 -17.25 19.65 1.68
N CYS A 138 -16.63 20.24 2.70
CA CYS A 138 -15.89 19.50 3.73
C CYS A 138 -16.78 18.48 4.47
N MET A 139 -18.01 18.84 4.85
CA MET A 139 -18.94 17.92 5.52
C MET A 139 -19.33 16.75 4.61
N LEU A 140 -19.62 17.02 3.33
CA LEU A 140 -19.97 15.97 2.36
C LEU A 140 -18.78 15.04 2.09
N ALA A 141 -17.59 15.61 1.87
CA ALA A 141 -16.36 14.87 1.62
C ALA A 141 -15.94 13.98 2.79
N ARG A 142 -16.21 14.41 4.03
CA ARG A 142 -15.89 13.65 5.25
C ARG A 142 -16.71 12.39 5.40
N LEU A 143 -17.98 12.42 4.99
CA LEU A 143 -18.92 11.33 5.27
C LEU A 143 -19.22 10.44 4.04
N TRP A 144 -19.25 11.02 2.85
CA TRP A 144 -19.65 10.33 1.62
C TRP A 144 -18.44 9.99 0.75
N SER A 145 -18.53 8.94 -0.07
CA SER A 145 -17.53 8.70 -1.12
C SER A 145 -17.55 9.82 -2.18
N ALA A 146 -16.50 9.94 -2.98
CA ALA A 146 -16.39 11.01 -3.99
C ALA A 146 -17.57 11.01 -4.99
N SER A 147 -17.94 9.80 -5.44
CA SER A 147 -19.08 9.59 -6.34
C SER A 147 -20.41 10.02 -5.73
N GLU A 148 -20.63 9.70 -4.45
CA GLU A 148 -21.84 10.04 -3.72
C GLU A 148 -21.89 11.54 -3.44
N ALA A 149 -20.79 12.16 -3.00
CA ALA A 149 -20.70 13.60 -2.77
C ALA A 149 -20.97 14.40 -4.05
N THR A 150 -20.40 13.98 -5.18
CA THR A 150 -20.64 14.60 -6.49
C THR A 150 -22.12 14.46 -6.89
N SER A 151 -22.72 13.29 -6.66
CA SER A 151 -24.15 13.05 -6.92
C SER A 151 -25.05 13.93 -6.05
N ILE A 152 -24.68 14.13 -4.78
CA ILE A 152 -25.37 15.03 -3.86
C ILE A 152 -25.30 16.46 -4.40
N TRP A 153 -24.12 16.94 -4.82
CA TRP A 153 -23.99 18.29 -5.40
C TRP A 153 -24.86 18.50 -6.64
N VAL A 154 -24.91 17.54 -7.56
CA VAL A 154 -25.78 17.60 -8.74
C VAL A 154 -27.24 17.75 -8.33
N GLU A 155 -27.69 16.99 -7.34
CA GLU A 155 -29.06 17.10 -6.81
C GLU A 155 -29.31 18.44 -6.12
N LEU A 156 -28.36 18.94 -5.33
CA LEU A 156 -28.46 20.23 -4.65
C LEU A 156 -28.60 21.39 -5.63
N ILE A 157 -27.79 21.40 -6.68
CA ILE A 157 -27.82 22.44 -7.71
C ILE A 157 -29.15 22.41 -8.46
N LYS A 158 -29.61 21.22 -8.84
CA LYS A 158 -30.87 21.03 -9.55
C LYS A 158 -32.07 21.52 -8.73
N GLU A 159 -32.18 21.10 -7.47
CA GLU A 159 -33.28 21.52 -6.60
C GLU A 159 -33.17 23.01 -6.22
N ARG A 160 -31.97 23.54 -6.01
CA ARG A 160 -31.78 24.98 -5.74
C ARG A 160 -32.23 25.84 -6.92
N ARG A 161 -31.90 25.46 -8.15
CA ARG A 161 -32.37 26.16 -9.35
C ARG A 161 -33.89 26.16 -9.46
N LYS A 162 -34.51 25.00 -9.22
CA LYS A 162 -35.98 24.88 -9.18
C LYS A 162 -36.61 25.76 -8.11
N GLN A 163 -35.99 25.88 -6.94
CA GLN A 163 -36.45 26.82 -5.90
C GLN A 163 -36.35 28.28 -6.34
N ILE A 164 -35.24 28.68 -6.99
CA ILE A 164 -35.07 30.05 -7.49
C ILE A 164 -36.09 30.37 -8.58
N GLU A 165 -36.37 29.41 -9.47
CA GLU A 165 -37.41 29.54 -10.49
C GLU A 165 -38.81 29.70 -9.88
N GLY A 166 -39.13 28.93 -8.83
CA GLY A 166 -40.38 29.09 -8.06
C GLY A 166 -40.51 30.47 -7.44
N LEU A 167 -39.50 30.91 -6.69
CA LEU A 167 -39.47 32.23 -6.04
C LEU A 167 -39.57 33.38 -7.05
N TRP A 168 -38.99 33.21 -8.24
CA TRP A 168 -39.11 34.18 -9.32
C TRP A 168 -40.54 34.27 -9.88
N ASN A 169 -41.19 33.12 -10.07
CA ASN A 169 -42.58 33.06 -10.54
C ASN A 169 -43.56 33.66 -9.51
N ASP A 170 -43.21 33.60 -8.22
CA ASP A 170 -43.99 34.15 -7.12
C ASP A 170 -43.71 35.66 -6.86
N GLU A 171 -42.93 36.33 -7.73
CA GLU A 171 -42.52 37.75 -7.63
C GLU A 171 -41.77 38.12 -6.34
N GLU A 172 -41.10 37.15 -5.70
CA GLU A 172 -40.27 37.44 -4.53
C GLU A 172 -38.99 38.21 -4.90
N PRO A 173 -38.50 39.12 -4.01
CA PRO A 173 -37.32 39.91 -4.29
C PRO A 173 -36.05 39.06 -4.28
N LEU A 174 -35.56 38.71 -5.48
CA LEU A 174 -34.31 37.97 -5.69
C LEU A 174 -33.20 38.89 -6.19
N ARG A 175 -31.95 38.60 -5.78
CA ARG A 175 -30.78 39.26 -6.36
C ARG A 175 -30.61 38.81 -7.81
N PHE A 176 -30.36 39.77 -8.71
CA PHE A 176 -30.13 39.49 -10.13
C PHE A 176 -29.02 38.45 -10.35
N ALA A 177 -27.92 38.51 -9.58
CA ALA A 177 -26.83 37.54 -9.69
C ALA A 177 -27.28 36.09 -9.42
N THR A 178 -28.19 35.89 -8.45
CA THR A 178 -28.74 34.57 -8.12
C THR A 178 -29.62 34.02 -9.24
N VAL A 179 -30.46 34.87 -9.84
CA VAL A 179 -31.30 34.50 -11.00
C VAL A 179 -30.43 34.20 -12.22
N ALA A 180 -29.40 35.02 -12.47
CA ALA A 180 -28.45 34.80 -13.55
C ALA A 180 -27.66 33.49 -13.39
N ALA A 181 -27.17 33.19 -12.18
CA ALA A 181 -26.47 31.92 -11.90
C ALA A 181 -27.38 30.69 -12.05
N ALA A 182 -28.68 30.83 -11.76
CA ALA A 182 -29.66 29.77 -11.98
C ALA A 182 -29.95 29.53 -13.47
N ALA A 183 -29.96 30.58 -14.29
CA ALA A 183 -30.23 30.53 -15.73
C ALA A 183 -29.01 30.12 -16.60
N GLN A 184 -27.79 30.27 -16.08
CA GLN A 184 -26.55 29.91 -16.80
C GLN A 184 -26.38 28.39 -16.99
N SER A 185 -25.46 28.02 -17.90
CA SER A 185 -25.03 26.64 -18.15
C SER A 185 -24.77 25.86 -16.86
N ASP A 186 -25.11 24.57 -16.84
CA ASP A 186 -24.94 23.73 -15.66
C ASP A 186 -23.49 23.64 -15.19
N ILE A 187 -23.29 23.50 -13.86
CA ILE A 187 -21.96 23.22 -13.33
C ILE A 187 -21.66 21.78 -13.68
N SER A 188 -20.61 21.56 -14.47
CA SER A 188 -20.29 20.22 -14.95
C SER A 188 -19.98 19.28 -13.78
N ARG A 189 -20.37 18.01 -13.93
CA ARG A 189 -20.04 16.97 -12.94
C ARG A 189 -18.53 16.83 -12.72
N ALA A 190 -17.73 17.05 -13.77
CA ALA A 190 -16.27 17.03 -13.70
C ALA A 190 -15.74 18.17 -12.81
N SER A 191 -16.29 19.38 -12.94
CA SER A 191 -15.93 20.53 -12.08
C SER A 191 -16.29 20.30 -10.61
N LEU A 192 -17.44 19.65 -10.34
CA LEU A 192 -17.82 19.25 -8.98
C LEU A 192 -16.90 18.17 -8.41
N ALA A 193 -16.48 17.22 -9.24
CA ALA A 193 -15.53 16.18 -8.83
C ALA A 193 -14.13 16.75 -8.56
N GLU A 194 -13.66 17.73 -9.35
CA GLU A 194 -12.41 18.46 -9.10
C GLU A 194 -12.46 19.24 -7.78
N TRP A 195 -13.59 19.92 -7.54
CA TRP A 195 -13.86 20.63 -6.29
C TRP A 195 -13.81 19.68 -5.07
N ASP A 196 -14.53 18.57 -5.13
CA ASP A 196 -14.55 17.53 -4.07
C ASP A 196 -13.18 16.85 -3.90
N ALA A 197 -12.41 16.66 -4.98
CA ALA A 197 -11.05 16.13 -4.91
C ALA A 197 -10.11 17.06 -4.14
N SER A 198 -10.16 18.37 -4.40
CA SER A 198 -9.39 19.37 -3.63
C SER A 198 -9.77 19.36 -2.15
N VAL A 199 -11.07 19.34 -1.85
CA VAL A 199 -11.59 19.25 -0.46
C VAL A 199 -11.08 18.00 0.25
N ARG A 200 -11.14 16.82 -0.39
CA ARG A 200 -10.67 15.56 0.23
C ARG A 200 -9.16 15.57 0.46
N SER A 201 -8.40 16.11 -0.48
CA SER A 201 -6.96 16.26 -0.33
C SER A 201 -6.62 17.16 0.86
N TRP A 202 -7.35 18.28 1.01
CA TRP A 202 -7.27 19.14 2.19
C TRP A 202 -7.57 18.37 3.48
N LEU A 203 -8.69 17.66 3.56
CA LEU A 203 -9.10 16.95 4.79
C LEU A 203 -8.07 15.90 5.22
N ARG A 204 -7.47 15.16 4.28
CA ARG A 204 -6.39 14.19 4.60
C ARG A 204 -5.17 14.89 5.19
N THR A 205 -4.79 16.03 4.63
CA THR A 205 -3.68 16.83 5.14
C THR A 205 -4.00 17.36 6.53
N ALA A 206 -5.18 17.96 6.71
CA ALA A 206 -5.62 18.52 7.98
C ALA A 206 -5.75 17.47 9.10
N ASP A 207 -6.21 16.25 8.76
CA ASP A 207 -6.26 15.13 9.70
C ASP A 207 -4.86 14.73 10.19
N ARG A 208 -3.89 14.63 9.27
CA ARG A 208 -2.49 14.30 9.61
C ARG A 208 -1.89 15.32 10.59
N PHE A 209 -2.12 16.61 10.34
CA PHE A 209 -1.57 17.68 11.19
C PHE A 209 -2.36 17.91 12.49
N ASN A 210 -3.54 17.32 12.65
CA ASN A 210 -4.33 17.38 13.89
C ASN A 210 -4.64 15.99 14.45
N GLN A 211 -3.75 15.01 14.17
CA GLN A 211 -4.02 13.58 14.39
C GLN A 211 -4.52 13.28 15.81
N GLU A 212 -3.85 13.78 16.86
CA GLU A 212 -4.26 13.49 18.23
C GLU A 212 -5.68 13.99 18.58
N ARG A 213 -6.03 15.20 18.16
CA ARG A 213 -7.38 15.77 18.38
C ARG A 213 -8.40 15.04 17.53
N GLN A 214 -8.05 14.74 16.28
CA GLN A 214 -8.91 14.02 15.35
C GLN A 214 -9.21 12.60 15.85
N ASP A 215 -8.20 11.84 16.27
CA ASP A 215 -8.34 10.48 16.79
C ASP A 215 -9.23 10.46 18.04
N LYS A 216 -9.03 11.41 18.97
CA LYS A 216 -9.89 11.59 20.15
C LYS A 216 -11.36 11.84 19.78
N LEU A 217 -11.62 12.75 18.82
CA LEU A 217 -12.97 13.04 18.36
C LEU A 217 -13.60 11.83 17.65
N MET A 218 -12.84 11.10 16.83
CA MET A 218 -13.31 9.92 16.12
C MET A 218 -13.67 8.76 17.07
N ILE A 219 -12.94 8.60 18.18
CA ILE A 219 -13.30 7.64 19.23
C ILE A 219 -14.64 8.00 19.89
N LEU A 220 -14.92 9.30 20.09
CA LEU A 220 -16.21 9.75 20.62
C LEU A 220 -17.35 9.49 19.62
N LEU A 221 -17.13 9.80 18.34
CA LEU A 221 -18.10 9.63 17.26
C LEU A 221 -18.59 8.18 17.12
N ASP A 222 -17.74 7.20 17.44
CA ASP A 222 -18.08 5.77 17.44
C ASP A 222 -19.02 5.37 18.60
N LYS A 223 -18.94 6.09 19.73
CA LYS A 223 -19.67 5.77 20.96
C LYS A 223 -21.05 6.43 21.06
N VAL A 224 -21.31 7.44 20.24
CA VAL A 224 -22.59 8.18 20.23
C VAL A 224 -23.54 7.62 19.17
N ASN A 225 -24.85 7.81 19.33
CA ASN A 225 -25.85 7.36 18.35
C ASN A 225 -26.75 8.53 17.93
N LEU A 226 -26.28 9.34 16.97
CA LEU A 226 -26.97 10.58 16.58
C LEU A 226 -27.30 10.60 15.09
N PRO A 227 -28.59 10.73 14.71
CA PRO A 227 -28.99 10.89 13.32
C PRO A 227 -28.73 12.32 12.81
N ILE A 228 -28.61 12.46 11.49
CA ILE A 228 -28.61 13.74 10.76
C ILE A 228 -29.88 13.92 9.88
N SER A 229 -30.66 12.86 9.66
CA SER A 229 -31.61 12.73 8.54
C SER A 229 -32.97 13.44 8.65
N HIS A 230 -33.46 13.92 7.48
CA HIS A 230 -34.83 14.42 7.18
C HIS A 230 -35.35 13.82 5.84
N ASP A 231 -36.55 14.22 5.37
CA ASP A 231 -37.33 13.53 4.32
C ASP A 231 -36.72 13.45 2.90
N THR A 232 -35.89 14.42 2.45
CA THR A 232 -35.29 14.46 1.10
C THR A 232 -33.81 14.83 1.14
N VAL A 233 -33.05 14.58 0.06
CA VAL A 233 -31.61 14.93 0.01
C VAL A 233 -31.39 16.41 0.20
N TYR A 234 -32.09 17.24 -0.57
CA TYR A 234 -31.96 18.69 -0.49
C TYR A 234 -32.29 19.21 0.92
N SER A 235 -33.47 18.88 1.46
CA SER A 235 -33.88 19.38 2.77
C SER A 235 -32.97 18.88 3.90
N SER A 236 -32.52 17.62 3.83
CA SER A 236 -31.62 17.05 4.82
C SER A 236 -30.25 17.72 4.81
N VAL A 237 -29.66 17.96 3.63
CA VAL A 237 -28.34 18.60 3.51
C VAL A 237 -28.38 20.06 3.92
N ILE A 238 -29.38 20.83 3.46
CA ILE A 238 -29.49 22.25 3.81
C ILE A 238 -29.75 22.43 5.32
N ALA A 239 -30.59 21.60 5.93
CA ALA A 239 -30.84 21.65 7.38
C ALA A 239 -29.59 21.30 8.19
N ALA A 240 -28.88 20.23 7.82
CA ALA A 240 -27.65 19.82 8.49
C ALA A 240 -26.56 20.89 8.37
N TRP A 241 -26.40 21.50 7.19
CA TRP A 241 -25.45 22.58 6.93
C TRP A 241 -25.76 23.81 7.78
N LYS A 242 -27.02 24.27 7.78
CA LYS A 242 -27.45 25.43 8.57
C LYS A 242 -27.26 25.21 10.08
N SER A 243 -27.70 24.05 10.58
CA SER A 243 -27.55 23.66 11.98
C SER A 243 -26.08 23.66 12.40
N ALA A 244 -25.20 23.09 11.58
CA ALA A 244 -23.76 23.04 11.85
C ALA A 244 -23.11 24.43 11.86
N VAL A 245 -23.34 25.25 10.83
CA VAL A 245 -22.74 26.58 10.69
C VAL A 245 -23.15 27.50 11.85
N GLU A 246 -24.44 27.51 12.20
CA GLU A 246 -24.94 28.34 13.30
C GLU A 246 -24.42 27.88 14.67
N THR A 247 -24.38 26.57 14.91
CA THR A 247 -23.88 26.02 16.19
C THR A 247 -22.41 26.33 16.36
N MET A 248 -21.61 26.17 15.30
CA MET A 248 -20.16 26.43 15.34
C MET A 248 -19.84 27.91 15.51
N GLU A 249 -20.60 28.81 14.89
CA GLU A 249 -20.47 30.26 15.11
C GLU A 249 -20.66 30.62 16.60
N ARG A 250 -21.62 29.99 17.27
CA ARG A 250 -21.88 30.21 18.71
C ARG A 250 -20.77 29.61 19.57
N LEU A 251 -20.33 28.38 19.28
CA LEU A 251 -19.26 27.71 20.01
C LEU A 251 -17.96 28.50 19.97
N VAL A 252 -17.53 28.95 18.79
CA VAL A 252 -16.30 29.73 18.61
C VAL A 252 -16.36 31.07 19.37
N LYS A 253 -17.55 31.65 19.55
CA LYS A 253 -17.81 32.85 20.38
C LYS A 253 -17.83 32.59 21.89
N GLY A 254 -17.54 31.37 22.33
CA GLY A 254 -17.56 31.01 23.74
C GLY A 254 -18.97 30.76 24.29
N MET A 255 -19.96 30.58 23.41
CA MET A 255 -21.33 30.29 23.83
C MET A 255 -21.53 28.77 23.89
N PRO A 256 -21.88 28.20 25.06
CA PRO A 256 -22.10 26.77 25.17
C PRO A 256 -23.32 26.33 24.36
N GLN A 257 -23.26 25.14 23.76
CA GLN A 257 -24.33 24.60 22.94
C GLN A 257 -24.72 23.20 23.43
N ALA A 258 -26.02 22.90 23.41
CA ALA A 258 -26.55 21.57 23.64
C ALA A 258 -27.21 21.04 22.36
N VAL A 259 -26.76 19.90 21.86
CA VAL A 259 -27.23 19.34 20.58
C VAL A 259 -27.71 17.90 20.73
N ASN A 260 -28.74 17.55 19.95
CA ASN A 260 -29.34 16.21 19.87
C ASN A 260 -29.17 15.58 18.47
N GLU A 261 -28.49 16.26 17.56
CA GLU A 261 -28.28 15.84 16.17
C GLU A 261 -26.79 15.76 15.84
N GLY A 262 -26.43 14.90 14.89
CA GLY A 262 -25.04 14.62 14.53
C GLY A 262 -24.37 15.65 13.62
N SER A 263 -25.08 16.68 13.16
CA SER A 263 -24.59 17.64 12.16
C SER A 263 -23.40 18.46 12.66
N CYS A 264 -23.46 18.93 13.91
CA CYS A 264 -22.36 19.68 14.53
C CYS A 264 -21.10 18.81 14.68
N LEU A 265 -21.24 17.54 15.10
CA LEU A 265 -20.09 16.64 15.24
C LEU A 265 -19.43 16.32 13.90
N LEU A 266 -20.23 16.20 12.84
CA LEU A 266 -19.72 16.10 11.47
C LEU A 266 -18.90 17.34 11.10
N ALA A 267 -19.40 18.53 11.41
CA ALA A 267 -18.68 19.78 11.18
C ALA A 267 -17.38 19.90 11.99
N LEU A 268 -17.36 19.52 13.27
CA LEU A 268 -16.12 19.47 14.07
C LEU A 268 -15.04 18.64 13.38
N SER A 269 -15.41 17.44 12.93
CA SER A 269 -14.49 16.52 12.26
C SER A 269 -14.03 17.05 10.90
N ALA A 270 -14.83 17.88 10.22
CA ALA A 270 -14.57 18.37 8.87
C ALA A 270 -13.85 19.73 8.84
N TRP A 271 -13.99 20.55 9.88
CA TRP A 271 -13.47 21.92 9.92
C TRP A 271 -12.28 22.08 10.87
N HIS A 272 -11.91 21.01 11.59
CA HIS A 272 -10.73 20.94 12.48
C HIS A 272 -10.75 22.02 13.57
N LEU A 273 -11.94 22.29 14.08
CA LEU A 273 -12.19 23.13 15.27
C LEU A 273 -12.69 22.22 16.37
N TYR A 274 -12.04 22.20 17.53
CA TYR A 274 -12.26 21.19 18.56
C TYR A 274 -12.69 21.83 19.91
N PRO A 275 -13.98 22.18 20.09
CA PRO A 275 -14.49 22.62 21.38
C PRO A 275 -14.48 21.46 22.37
N ASP A 276 -14.41 21.77 23.67
CA ASP A 276 -14.53 20.75 24.71
C ASP A 276 -15.95 20.13 24.69
N ILE A 277 -16.05 18.80 24.84
CA ILE A 277 -17.31 18.06 24.68
C ILE A 277 -17.68 17.31 25.96
N THR A 278 -18.95 17.39 26.35
CA THR A 278 -19.54 16.61 27.45
C THR A 278 -20.66 15.74 26.90
N VAL A 279 -20.69 14.47 27.32
CA VAL A 279 -21.77 13.53 26.95
C VAL A 279 -22.74 13.45 28.13
N GLY A 280 -23.98 13.88 27.92
CA GLY A 280 -25.01 13.85 28.95
C GLY A 280 -25.30 12.42 29.42
N GLY A 281 -25.47 12.22 30.73
CA GLY A 281 -25.86 10.94 31.33
C GLY A 281 -24.87 9.79 31.20
N SER A 282 -23.60 10.10 30.95
CA SER A 282 -22.47 9.18 31.00
C SER A 282 -21.57 9.57 32.18
N ASP A 283 -21.04 8.59 32.92
CA ASP A 283 -20.01 8.82 33.97
C ASP A 283 -18.64 9.20 33.37
N THR A 284 -18.55 9.34 32.04
CA THR A 284 -17.31 9.72 31.36
C THR A 284 -16.94 11.17 31.64
N PRO A 285 -15.68 11.46 31.97
CA PRO A 285 -15.22 12.83 32.15
C PRO A 285 -15.37 13.63 30.84
N PRO A 286 -15.51 14.97 30.93
CA PRO A 286 -15.50 15.85 29.76
C PRO A 286 -14.30 15.59 28.85
N LEU A 287 -14.55 15.47 27.55
CA LEU A 287 -13.50 15.35 26.56
C LEU A 287 -12.89 16.73 26.32
N GLN A 288 -11.71 16.95 26.89
CA GLN A 288 -10.98 18.21 26.78
C GLN A 288 -10.04 18.19 25.56
N PHE A 289 -10.25 19.16 24.67
CA PHE A 289 -9.40 19.44 23.52
C PHE A 289 -8.56 20.69 23.72
N SER A 290 -9.08 21.66 24.48
CA SER A 290 -8.43 22.96 24.75
C SER A 290 -7.94 23.64 23.45
N ASP A 291 -8.82 23.70 22.44
CA ASP A 291 -8.50 24.35 21.18
C ASP A 291 -8.43 25.88 21.35
N PRO A 292 -7.29 26.54 21.06
CA PRO A 292 -7.15 27.98 21.20
C PRO A 292 -8.07 28.80 20.29
N LEU A 293 -8.65 28.20 19.25
CA LEU A 293 -9.55 28.87 18.32
C LEU A 293 -11.01 28.88 18.79
N VAL A 294 -11.29 28.29 19.95
CA VAL A 294 -12.59 28.32 20.63
C VAL A 294 -12.46 29.21 21.87
N GLN A 295 -13.25 30.29 21.93
CA GLN A 295 -13.23 31.18 23.09
C GLN A 295 -13.69 30.47 24.37
N SER A 296 -13.18 30.94 25.51
CA SER A 296 -13.52 30.42 26.84
C SER A 296 -15.04 30.38 27.04
N GLY A 297 -15.57 29.22 27.43
CA GLY A 297 -17.02 29.00 27.60
C GLY A 297 -17.69 28.26 26.42
N GLY A 298 -17.00 28.10 25.29
CA GLY A 298 -17.48 27.36 24.12
C GLY A 298 -17.36 25.85 24.31
N PHE A 299 -18.28 25.26 25.08
CA PHE A 299 -18.35 23.81 25.26
C PHE A 299 -19.63 23.22 24.64
N LEU A 300 -19.52 21.99 24.17
CA LEU A 300 -20.60 21.24 23.54
C LEU A 300 -21.14 20.18 24.50
N THR A 301 -22.45 20.19 24.75
CA THR A 301 -23.17 19.13 25.48
C THR A 301 -23.94 18.27 24.49
N LEU A 302 -23.69 16.96 24.49
CA LEU A 302 -24.42 15.98 23.67
C LEU A 302 -25.57 15.37 24.47
N GLY A 303 -26.79 15.44 23.95
CA GLY A 303 -27.96 14.79 24.56
C GLY A 303 -28.02 13.27 24.32
N LEU A 304 -28.57 12.52 25.28
CA LEU A 304 -28.77 11.07 25.16
C LEU A 304 -29.87 10.73 24.15
N ALA A 305 -29.50 10.22 22.98
CA ALA A 305 -30.42 9.47 22.14
C ALA A 305 -30.50 8.02 22.66
N ARG A 306 -31.67 7.61 23.18
CA ARG A 306 -31.89 6.22 23.61
C ARG A 306 -31.69 5.27 22.42
N PRO A 307 -30.95 4.15 22.59
CA PRO A 307 -30.91 3.12 21.57
C PRO A 307 -32.32 2.55 21.39
N ARG A 308 -32.87 2.61 20.18
CA ARG A 308 -33.98 1.72 19.81
C ARG A 308 -33.38 0.30 19.75
N GLU A 309 -34.01 -0.66 20.42
CA GLU A 309 -33.58 -2.06 20.42
C GLU A 309 -33.30 -2.53 18.98
N GLY A 310 -32.06 -2.95 18.72
CA GLY A 310 -31.61 -3.45 17.41
C GLY A 310 -30.99 -2.43 16.45
N ALA A 311 -30.82 -1.15 16.81
CA ALA A 311 -30.27 -0.11 15.92
C ALA A 311 -28.74 0.13 16.10
N ALA A 312 -28.06 0.32 14.96
CA ALA A 312 -26.62 0.57 14.83
C ALA A 312 -26.07 1.72 15.71
N HIS A 313 -24.79 1.61 16.09
CA HIS A 313 -24.01 2.62 16.84
C HIS A 313 -23.36 3.64 15.86
N GLY A 314 -23.06 4.87 16.32
CA GLY A 314 -22.35 5.92 15.57
C GLY A 314 -23.21 7.13 15.14
N VAL A 315 -22.56 8.21 14.69
CA VAL A 315 -23.23 9.30 13.95
C VAL A 315 -23.51 8.84 12.51
N PHE A 316 -24.75 8.95 12.04
CA PHE A 316 -25.15 8.47 10.71
C PHE A 316 -26.06 9.43 9.92
N TRP A 317 -25.94 9.37 8.60
CA TRP A 317 -26.71 10.14 7.64
C TRP A 317 -27.21 9.24 6.51
N SER A 318 -28.52 9.18 6.30
CA SER A 318 -29.14 8.43 5.19
C SER A 318 -29.70 9.38 4.14
N LEU A 319 -29.37 9.15 2.87
CA LEU A 319 -29.79 9.93 1.70
C LEU A 319 -30.22 8.98 0.56
N SER A 320 -31.20 9.38 -0.25
CA SER A 320 -31.62 8.62 -1.45
C SER A 320 -31.07 9.27 -2.70
N LEU A 321 -30.02 8.69 -3.29
CA LEU A 321 -29.24 9.34 -4.35
C LEU A 321 -29.80 8.97 -5.73
N ALA A 322 -30.47 9.91 -6.39
CA ALA A 322 -31.01 9.73 -7.74
C ALA A 322 -29.93 9.76 -8.83
N HIS A 323 -28.86 10.52 -8.59
CA HIS A 323 -27.81 10.83 -9.57
C HIS A 323 -26.54 9.98 -9.41
N LEU A 324 -26.61 8.83 -8.73
CA LEU A 324 -25.47 7.92 -8.54
C LEU A 324 -25.26 6.97 -9.73
N ASN A 325 -26.34 6.59 -10.42
CA ASN A 325 -26.33 5.69 -11.57
C ASN A 325 -26.61 6.46 -12.87
N PHE A 326 -26.12 5.95 -14.01
CA PHE A 326 -26.42 6.53 -15.33
C PHE A 326 -27.91 6.51 -15.68
N TYR A 327 -28.63 5.47 -15.25
CA TYR A 327 -30.08 5.33 -15.38
C TYR A 327 -30.60 4.41 -14.25
N GLY A 328 -31.77 4.71 -13.67
CA GLY A 328 -32.37 3.85 -12.64
C GLY A 328 -33.15 4.60 -11.56
N ARG A 329 -33.70 3.84 -10.60
CA ARG A 329 -34.38 4.40 -9.42
C ARG A 329 -33.36 4.94 -8.40
N PRO A 330 -33.70 5.99 -7.63
CA PRO A 330 -32.84 6.49 -6.56
C PRO A 330 -32.42 5.38 -5.60
N VAL A 331 -31.15 5.39 -5.22
CA VAL A 331 -30.60 4.35 -4.35
C VAL A 331 -30.38 4.92 -2.96
N SER A 332 -31.05 4.33 -1.96
CA SER A 332 -30.83 4.69 -0.56
C SER A 332 -29.41 4.30 -0.13
N ARG A 333 -28.66 5.29 0.35
CA ARG A 333 -27.32 5.15 0.92
C ARG A 333 -27.35 5.65 2.36
N LYS A 334 -26.77 4.87 3.27
CA LYS A 334 -26.56 5.27 4.66
C LYS A 334 -25.06 5.39 4.89
N ALA A 335 -24.59 6.61 5.10
CA ALA A 335 -23.22 6.89 5.50
C ALA A 335 -23.16 7.00 7.03
N ARG A 336 -22.07 6.52 7.63
CA ARG A 336 -21.83 6.59 9.08
C ARG A 336 -20.35 6.84 9.33
N PHE A 337 -20.02 7.43 10.47
CA PHE A 337 -18.66 7.44 10.99
C PHE A 337 -18.31 6.02 11.41
N ASP A 338 -17.97 5.18 10.45
CA ASP A 338 -18.01 3.74 10.66
C ASP A 338 -16.70 3.15 11.14
N THR A 339 -16.81 2.38 12.21
CA THR A 339 -15.79 1.45 12.70
C THR A 339 -15.94 0.07 12.02
N GLU A 340 -17.10 -0.26 11.42
CA GLU A 340 -17.41 -1.55 10.77
C GLU A 340 -17.27 -1.56 9.24
N SER A 341 -17.54 -0.46 8.54
CA SER A 341 -17.16 -0.14 7.16
C SER A 341 -15.82 0.58 7.11
N ARG A 342 -14.99 0.37 8.14
CA ARG A 342 -13.58 0.76 8.11
C ARG A 342 -13.00 0.26 6.80
N LYS A 343 -12.55 1.20 5.98
CA LYS A 343 -11.43 0.90 5.11
C LYS A 343 -10.29 0.58 6.08
N LEU A 344 -9.94 -0.69 6.20
CA LEU A 344 -8.86 -1.17 7.07
C LEU A 344 -7.54 -0.66 6.50
N SER A 345 -6.61 -0.20 7.34
CA SER A 345 -5.24 -0.09 6.85
C SER A 345 -4.77 -1.47 6.36
N PHE A 346 -3.78 -1.52 5.47
CA PHE A 346 -3.27 -2.81 5.02
C PHE A 346 -2.81 -3.70 6.18
N GLY A 347 -2.17 -3.11 7.19
CA GLY A 347 -1.81 -3.81 8.44
C GLY A 347 -3.03 -4.39 9.15
N GLN A 348 -4.09 -3.62 9.34
CA GLN A 348 -5.33 -4.12 9.96
C GLN A 348 -6.00 -5.20 9.12
N PHE A 349 -5.96 -5.09 7.78
CA PHE A 349 -6.45 -6.10 6.87
C PHE A 349 -5.65 -7.41 7.00
N THR A 350 -4.31 -7.35 7.07
CA THR A 350 -3.47 -8.54 7.27
C THR A 350 -3.75 -9.23 8.60
N GLN A 351 -4.04 -8.48 9.67
CA GLN A 351 -4.49 -9.05 10.96
C GLN A 351 -5.83 -9.77 10.83
N ALA A 352 -6.79 -9.19 10.09
CA ALA A 352 -8.07 -9.85 9.82
C ALA A 352 -7.91 -11.09 8.91
N VAL A 353 -6.98 -11.08 7.95
CA VAL A 353 -6.63 -12.26 7.15
C VAL A 353 -6.04 -13.36 8.03
N TYR A 354 -5.16 -13.02 8.98
CA TYR A 354 -4.63 -13.98 9.94
C TYR A 354 -5.72 -14.56 10.85
N GLY A 355 -6.66 -13.74 11.33
CA GLY A 355 -7.87 -14.23 12.02
C GLY A 355 -8.72 -15.19 11.16
N SER A 356 -8.75 -14.98 9.84
CA SER A 356 -9.43 -15.87 8.89
C SER A 356 -8.69 -17.21 8.73
N LEU A 357 -7.36 -17.21 8.73
CA LEU A 357 -6.53 -18.41 8.72
C LEU A 357 -6.71 -19.23 10.01
N LEU A 358 -6.67 -18.56 11.16
CA LEU A 358 -6.93 -19.19 12.46
C LEU A 358 -8.33 -19.80 12.55
N GLY A 359 -9.35 -19.08 12.07
CA GLY A 359 -10.72 -19.59 11.96
C GLY A 359 -10.80 -20.80 11.01
N HIS A 360 -10.10 -20.75 9.88
CA HIS A 360 -10.03 -21.86 8.93
C HIS A 360 -9.37 -23.11 9.52
N TRP A 361 -8.34 -22.95 10.36
CA TRP A 361 -7.68 -24.05 11.06
C TRP A 361 -8.40 -24.50 12.34
N ASN A 362 -9.52 -23.86 12.69
CA ASN A 362 -10.25 -24.10 13.93
C ASN A 362 -9.41 -23.83 15.21
N LEU A 363 -8.44 -22.91 15.12
CA LEU A 363 -7.54 -22.50 16.21
C LEU A 363 -7.89 -21.09 16.69
N THR A 364 -9.01 -20.98 17.40
CA THR A 364 -9.59 -19.69 17.81
C THR A 364 -9.64 -19.54 19.34
N GLY A 365 -9.82 -18.31 19.84
CA GLY A 365 -9.80 -18.04 21.27
C GLY A 365 -8.41 -18.33 21.88
N PRO A 366 -8.32 -18.97 23.06
CA PRO A 366 -7.03 -19.27 23.70
C PRO A 366 -6.09 -20.11 22.84
N LEU A 367 -6.62 -20.91 21.91
CA LEU A 367 -5.80 -21.76 21.02
C LEU A 367 -5.06 -20.95 19.94
N ALA A 368 -5.47 -19.70 19.67
CA ALA A 368 -4.85 -18.85 18.67
C ALA A 368 -3.40 -18.48 19.02
N GLN A 369 -3.01 -18.55 20.30
CA GLN A 369 -1.65 -18.26 20.74
C GLN A 369 -0.63 -19.27 20.18
N TYR A 370 -1.05 -20.50 19.91
CA TYR A 370 -0.14 -21.58 19.52
C TYR A 370 0.45 -21.39 18.11
N PRO A 371 -0.37 -21.14 17.05
CA PRO A 371 0.15 -20.70 15.77
C PRO A 371 1.09 -19.49 15.86
N SER A 372 0.72 -18.50 16.65
CA SER A 372 1.51 -17.28 16.81
C SER A 372 2.90 -17.57 17.37
N ARG A 373 3.00 -18.41 18.40
CA ARG A 373 4.29 -18.82 18.99
C ARG A 373 5.15 -19.57 17.97
N ILE A 374 4.55 -20.51 17.23
CA ILE A 374 5.26 -21.30 16.23
C ILE A 374 5.80 -20.44 15.10
N PHE A 375 5.04 -19.48 14.54
CA PHE A 375 5.55 -18.61 13.48
C PHE A 375 6.68 -17.69 13.96
N VAL A 376 6.64 -17.25 15.23
CA VAL A 376 7.74 -16.50 15.85
C VAL A 376 8.98 -17.39 15.99
N ALA A 377 8.84 -18.61 16.53
CA ALA A 377 9.92 -19.57 16.69
C ALA A 377 10.52 -20.01 15.34
N MET A 378 9.69 -20.21 14.31
CA MET A 378 10.13 -20.54 12.95
C MET A 378 11.03 -19.44 12.38
N LYS A 379 10.62 -18.17 12.50
CA LYS A 379 11.43 -17.04 12.04
C LYS A 379 12.77 -16.98 12.77
N GLN A 380 12.77 -17.08 14.10
CA GLN A 380 13.99 -17.04 14.90
C GLN A 380 14.94 -18.20 14.55
N THR A 381 14.40 -19.37 14.24
CA THR A 381 15.17 -20.55 13.81
C THR A 381 15.83 -20.31 12.44
N ILE A 382 15.09 -19.73 11.49
CA ILE A 382 15.65 -19.34 10.18
C ILE A 382 16.76 -18.30 10.38
N GLU A 383 16.54 -17.26 11.19
CA GLU A 383 17.54 -16.21 11.45
C GLU A 383 18.80 -16.75 12.13
N ARG A 384 18.68 -17.72 13.04
CA ARG A 384 19.82 -18.37 13.72
C ARG A 384 20.68 -19.21 12.77
N GLN A 385 20.06 -19.88 11.81
CA GLN A 385 20.74 -20.84 10.93
C GLN A 385 21.20 -20.25 9.59
N VAL A 386 20.72 -19.07 9.20
CA VAL A 386 21.16 -18.40 7.96
C VAL A 386 22.63 -18.00 8.07
N SER A 387 23.44 -18.52 7.15
CA SER A 387 24.89 -18.32 7.06
C SER A 387 25.33 -17.96 5.63
N ALA A 388 26.63 -17.69 5.43
CA ALA A 388 27.18 -17.39 4.09
C ALA A 388 27.03 -18.57 3.09
N ASP A 389 26.94 -19.80 3.59
CA ASP A 389 26.79 -21.02 2.78
C ASP A 389 25.32 -21.33 2.43
N THR A 390 24.37 -20.56 2.98
CA THR A 390 22.93 -20.75 2.73
C THR A 390 22.57 -20.29 1.30
N PRO A 391 21.67 -20.99 0.58
CA PRO A 391 21.25 -20.56 -0.75
C PRO A 391 20.75 -19.11 -0.77
N LYS A 392 21.21 -18.32 -1.75
CA LYS A 392 20.88 -16.89 -1.87
C LYS A 392 19.38 -16.60 -1.84
N ALA A 393 18.56 -17.49 -2.40
CA ALA A 393 17.10 -17.37 -2.38
C ALA A 393 16.52 -17.34 -0.96
N VAL A 394 17.00 -18.23 -0.09
CA VAL A 394 16.59 -18.31 1.33
C VAL A 394 17.03 -17.09 2.10
N VAL A 395 18.25 -16.60 1.85
CA VAL A 395 18.78 -15.38 2.47
C VAL A 395 17.97 -14.14 2.04
N LYS A 396 17.56 -14.08 0.78
CA LYS A 396 16.69 -13.01 0.27
C LYS A 396 15.31 -13.07 0.92
N GLU A 397 14.71 -14.26 0.99
CA GLU A 397 13.38 -14.45 1.56
C GLU A 397 13.31 -14.19 3.08
N SER A 398 14.34 -14.58 3.83
CA SER A 398 14.40 -14.31 5.27
C SER A 398 14.47 -12.80 5.57
N ARG A 399 15.08 -12.02 4.68
CA ARG A 399 15.21 -10.55 4.81
C ARG A 399 14.03 -9.78 4.21
N ASP A 400 13.29 -10.35 3.25
CA ASP A 400 12.17 -9.69 2.59
C ASP A 400 11.01 -9.49 3.59
N PRO A 401 10.64 -8.24 3.96
CA PRO A 401 9.55 -7.97 4.89
C PRO A 401 8.18 -8.45 4.38
N SER A 402 8.05 -8.68 3.06
CA SER A 402 6.85 -9.21 2.41
C SER A 402 6.85 -10.73 2.27
N SER A 403 7.88 -11.43 2.75
CA SER A 403 7.84 -12.89 2.78
C SER A 403 6.78 -13.39 3.76
N ILE A 404 6.20 -14.54 3.45
CA ILE A 404 5.06 -15.09 4.21
C ILE A 404 5.45 -15.32 5.66
N ILE A 405 6.66 -15.83 5.92
CA ILE A 405 7.16 -16.05 7.28
C ILE A 405 7.32 -14.74 8.07
N ASN A 406 7.81 -13.67 7.43
CA ASN A 406 7.96 -12.37 8.08
C ASN A 406 6.63 -11.72 8.41
N ILE A 407 5.66 -11.84 7.50
CA ILE A 407 4.28 -11.39 7.73
C ILE A 407 3.67 -12.18 8.90
N LEU A 408 3.65 -13.51 8.85
CA LEU A 408 3.02 -14.35 9.87
C LEU A 408 3.70 -14.21 11.24
N SER A 409 5.02 -14.15 11.30
CA SER A 409 5.76 -13.93 12.54
C SER A 409 5.44 -12.57 13.18
N ARG A 410 5.36 -11.50 12.38
CA ARG A 410 4.98 -10.17 12.88
C ARG A 410 3.54 -10.12 13.40
N LEU A 411 2.60 -10.73 12.67
CA LEU A 411 1.20 -10.83 13.09
C LEU A 411 1.07 -11.68 14.36
N GLY A 412 1.85 -12.77 14.43
CA GLY A 412 1.96 -13.65 15.59
C GLY A 412 2.45 -12.91 16.83
N ALA A 413 3.57 -12.19 16.73
CA ALA A 413 4.13 -11.39 17.82
C ALA A 413 3.13 -10.32 18.31
N ALA A 414 2.54 -9.55 17.38
CA ALA A 414 1.54 -8.53 17.73
C ALA A 414 0.31 -9.12 18.44
N HIS A 415 -0.12 -10.34 18.07
CA HIS A 415 -1.18 -11.04 18.78
C HIS A 415 -0.76 -11.43 20.20
N LEU A 416 0.45 -11.97 20.39
CA LEU A 416 0.95 -12.35 21.71
C LEU A 416 1.08 -11.14 22.64
N ASP A 417 1.55 -10.00 22.12
CA ASP A 417 1.65 -8.74 22.86
C ASP A 417 0.27 -8.17 23.26
N ALA A 418 -0.77 -8.44 22.46
CA ALA A 418 -2.14 -8.00 22.73
C ALA A 418 -2.93 -8.93 23.68
N LEU A 419 -2.45 -10.14 23.97
CA LEU A 419 -3.13 -11.09 24.86
C LEU A 419 -3.50 -10.52 26.24
N PRO A 420 -2.64 -9.72 26.92
CA PRO A 420 -2.96 -9.13 28.22
C PRO A 420 -4.03 -8.03 28.17
N PHE A 421 -4.39 -7.54 26.98
CA PHE A 421 -5.26 -6.37 26.77
C PHE A 421 -6.55 -6.76 26.02
N PRO A 422 -7.64 -7.11 26.72
CA PRO A 422 -8.87 -7.62 26.10
C PRO A 422 -9.54 -6.65 25.12
N ASP A 423 -9.37 -5.34 25.34
CA ASP A 423 -9.98 -4.29 24.52
C ASP A 423 -9.15 -3.90 23.28
N ASP A 424 -8.01 -4.56 23.06
CA ASP A 424 -7.12 -4.28 21.92
C ASP A 424 -7.83 -4.49 20.58
N ILE A 425 -7.52 -3.63 19.61
CA ILE A 425 -8.09 -3.69 18.26
C ILE A 425 -7.77 -5.00 17.54
N ILE A 426 -6.63 -5.65 17.85
CA ILE A 426 -6.23 -6.92 17.24
C ILE A 426 -7.26 -8.01 17.49
N HIS A 427 -7.82 -8.10 18.71
CA HIS A 427 -8.87 -9.06 19.04
C HIS A 427 -10.13 -8.86 18.18
N LYS A 428 -10.52 -7.60 17.95
CA LYS A 428 -11.65 -7.24 17.09
C LYS A 428 -11.41 -7.61 15.62
N LEU A 429 -10.18 -7.40 15.13
CA LEU A 429 -9.78 -7.76 13.76
C LEU A 429 -9.74 -9.28 13.56
N PHE A 430 -9.28 -10.03 14.56
CA PHE A 430 -9.29 -11.50 14.51
C PHE A 430 -10.70 -12.04 14.47
N ALA A 431 -11.57 -11.53 15.34
CA ALA A 431 -12.99 -11.89 15.35
C ALA A 431 -13.70 -11.50 14.04
N LEU A 432 -13.33 -10.39 13.40
CA LEU A 432 -13.83 -10.02 12.07
C LEU A 432 -13.42 -11.05 11.01
N GLY A 433 -12.15 -11.42 10.96
CA GLY A 433 -11.61 -12.42 10.04
C GLY A 433 -12.24 -13.80 10.23
N ASN A 434 -12.27 -14.27 11.48
CA ASN A 434 -12.82 -15.56 11.87
C ASN A 434 -14.29 -15.72 11.39
N ARG A 435 -15.14 -14.70 11.62
CA ARG A 435 -16.53 -14.68 11.14
C ARG A 435 -16.68 -14.81 9.61
N ARG A 436 -15.63 -14.46 8.85
CA ARG A 436 -15.60 -14.49 7.38
C ARG A 436 -14.73 -15.64 6.83
N ALA A 437 -14.10 -16.45 7.69
CA ALA A 437 -13.12 -17.45 7.31
C ALA A 437 -13.62 -18.43 6.24
N SER A 438 -14.85 -18.94 6.39
CA SER A 438 -15.45 -19.90 5.45
C SER A 438 -15.72 -19.33 4.05
N LYS A 439 -15.92 -18.01 3.94
CA LYS A 439 -16.10 -17.30 2.65
C LYS A 439 -14.74 -16.92 2.04
N PHE A 440 -13.82 -16.48 2.89
CA PHE A 440 -12.51 -15.99 2.47
C PHE A 440 -11.55 -17.13 2.08
N ILE A 441 -11.56 -18.23 2.83
CA ILE A 441 -10.75 -19.42 2.54
C ILE A 441 -11.71 -20.59 2.35
N LYS A 442 -11.99 -20.92 1.09
CA LYS A 442 -12.83 -22.07 0.74
C LYS A 442 -12.23 -23.35 1.35
N SER A 443 -13.05 -24.12 2.06
CA SER A 443 -12.63 -25.34 2.74
C SER A 443 -12.38 -26.48 1.75
N PRO A 444 -11.24 -27.19 1.82
CA PRO A 444 -11.02 -28.39 1.02
C PRO A 444 -10.60 -29.63 1.83
N GLY A 445 -10.89 -29.70 3.13
CA GLY A 445 -10.57 -30.88 3.94
C GLY A 445 -9.42 -30.70 4.95
N PRO A 446 -8.89 -31.80 5.50
CA PRO A 446 -8.46 -31.91 6.90
C PRO A 446 -6.99 -31.54 7.17
N ARG A 447 -6.40 -30.55 6.48
CA ARG A 447 -5.00 -30.12 6.74
C ARG A 447 -4.95 -28.81 7.54
N PRO A 448 -5.27 -28.82 8.85
CA PRO A 448 -5.15 -27.63 9.69
C PRO A 448 -3.68 -27.23 9.83
N PHE A 449 -3.46 -25.93 10.01
CA PHE A 449 -2.18 -25.36 10.40
C PHE A 449 -1.02 -25.76 9.46
N LEU A 450 -1.23 -25.62 8.15
CA LEU A 450 -0.22 -25.87 7.10
C LEU A 450 0.36 -27.30 7.07
N GLY A 451 -0.31 -28.27 7.71
CA GLY A 451 0.14 -29.66 7.78
C GLY A 451 1.19 -29.94 8.87
N ILE A 452 1.82 -28.93 9.47
CA ILE A 452 2.84 -29.16 10.53
C ILE A 452 2.27 -29.72 11.83
N GLY A 453 0.95 -29.76 11.98
CA GLY A 453 0.27 -30.49 13.06
C GLY A 453 0.21 -32.01 12.83
N GLU A 454 0.61 -32.51 11.65
CA GLU A 454 0.72 -33.94 11.36
C GLU A 454 2.17 -34.41 11.54
N VAL A 455 2.36 -35.53 12.24
CA VAL A 455 3.70 -36.09 12.53
C VAL A 455 4.47 -36.36 11.23
N GLY A 456 3.81 -36.93 10.21
CA GLY A 456 4.45 -37.26 8.94
C GLY A 456 4.97 -36.02 8.19
N ASP A 457 4.16 -34.96 8.14
CA ASP A 457 4.55 -33.71 7.47
C ASP A 457 5.69 -32.99 8.22
N LEU A 458 5.68 -33.00 9.56
CA LEU A 458 6.77 -32.44 10.36
C LEU A 458 8.08 -33.21 10.18
N LEU A 459 8.05 -34.56 10.14
CA LEU A 459 9.24 -35.39 9.94
C LEU A 459 9.97 -35.06 8.63
N ASN A 460 9.23 -34.76 7.57
CA ASN A 460 9.79 -34.34 6.29
C ASN A 460 10.52 -32.99 6.37
N LYS A 461 10.26 -32.19 7.40
CA LYS A 461 10.90 -30.88 7.64
C LYS A 461 12.17 -30.96 8.47
N LEU A 462 12.42 -32.09 9.12
CA LEU A 462 13.63 -32.30 9.93
C LEU A 462 14.87 -32.55 9.07
N ASN A 463 16.05 -32.23 9.62
CA ASN A 463 17.32 -32.20 8.92
C ASN A 463 17.80 -33.56 8.44
N GLY A 464 17.61 -34.59 9.26
CA GLY A 464 18.10 -35.93 9.01
C GLY A 464 17.43 -36.98 9.88
N PRO A 465 17.90 -38.24 9.75
CA PRO A 465 17.29 -39.38 10.43
C PRO A 465 17.36 -39.28 11.96
N MET A 466 18.40 -38.65 12.52
CA MET A 466 18.58 -38.59 13.97
C MET A 466 17.57 -37.66 14.64
N GLU A 467 17.27 -36.52 14.01
CA GLU A 467 16.25 -35.59 14.47
C GLU A 467 14.86 -36.22 14.39
N ARG A 468 14.58 -36.98 13.32
CA ARG A 468 13.33 -37.75 13.16
C ARG A 468 13.15 -38.80 14.25
N VAL A 469 14.20 -39.57 14.53
CA VAL A 469 14.20 -40.57 15.62
C VAL A 469 13.99 -39.89 16.97
N ALA A 470 14.63 -38.75 17.21
CA ALA A 470 14.49 -38.00 18.47
C ALA A 470 13.04 -37.53 18.70
N LEU A 471 12.38 -36.98 17.66
CA LEU A 471 10.96 -36.62 17.74
C LEU A 471 10.06 -37.83 18.02
N LEU A 472 10.24 -38.92 17.28
CA LEU A 472 9.42 -40.13 17.46
C LEU A 472 9.60 -40.75 18.86
N ARG A 473 10.83 -40.77 19.40
CA ARG A 473 11.08 -41.16 20.80
C ARG A 473 10.34 -40.25 21.77
N ARG A 474 10.37 -38.93 21.55
CA ARG A 474 9.66 -37.96 22.39
C ARG A 474 8.15 -38.18 22.42
N LEU A 475 7.56 -38.66 21.33
CA LEU A 475 6.15 -39.05 21.27
C LEU A 475 5.90 -40.40 21.99
N ALA A 476 6.86 -41.32 21.96
CA ALA A 476 6.76 -42.64 22.61
C ALA A 476 7.05 -42.63 24.13
N LEU A 477 7.63 -41.55 24.68
CA LEU A 477 8.02 -41.46 26.10
C LEU A 477 6.85 -41.45 27.10
N SER A 478 5.65 -41.07 26.67
CA SER A 478 4.48 -40.88 27.57
C SER A 478 3.64 -42.13 27.81
N SER A 479 4.13 -43.30 27.39
CA SER A 479 3.33 -44.50 27.17
C SER A 479 3.83 -45.63 28.09
N ASP A 480 3.02 -46.05 29.08
CA ASP A 480 3.30 -47.15 30.01
C ASP A 480 3.23 -48.53 29.31
N TYR A 481 4.32 -48.97 28.66
CA TYR A 481 4.38 -50.27 27.97
C TYR A 481 5.75 -50.94 28.09
N TYR A 482 5.84 -52.19 27.63
CA TYR A 482 7.11 -52.93 27.55
C TYR A 482 8.07 -52.24 26.57
N PRO A 483 9.34 -51.95 26.95
CA PRO A 483 10.31 -51.26 26.09
C PRO A 483 10.57 -51.91 24.73
N ASP A 484 10.26 -53.20 24.59
CA ASP A 484 10.47 -53.99 23.38
C ASP A 484 9.26 -54.03 22.43
N ALA A 485 8.15 -53.42 22.83
CA ALA A 485 6.92 -53.45 22.04
C ALA A 485 6.94 -52.49 20.84
N TYR A 486 7.80 -51.46 20.84
CA TYR A 486 7.82 -50.41 19.82
C TYR A 486 9.20 -50.19 19.23
N ILE A 487 9.25 -50.15 17.90
CA ILE A 487 10.45 -49.86 17.14
C ILE A 487 10.22 -48.66 16.22
N ILE A 488 11.30 -47.91 15.94
CA ILE A 488 11.29 -46.81 14.98
C ILE A 488 12.08 -47.27 13.76
N ARG A 489 11.43 -47.31 12.60
CA ARG A 489 12.14 -47.45 11.32
C ARG A 489 12.42 -46.08 10.74
N TYR A 490 13.60 -45.86 10.18
CA TYR A 490 13.95 -44.61 9.53
C TYR A 490 14.87 -44.81 8.31
N PHE A 491 14.86 -43.83 7.40
CA PHE A 491 15.65 -43.79 6.18
C PHE A 491 16.65 -42.63 6.17
N ASP A 492 17.67 -42.75 5.33
CA ASP A 492 18.76 -41.77 5.17
C ASP A 492 18.23 -40.41 4.68
N ASP A 493 17.52 -40.42 3.55
CA ASP A 493 16.91 -39.25 2.91
C ASP A 493 15.38 -39.35 2.88
N ASP A 494 14.72 -38.19 2.87
CA ASP A 494 13.28 -38.07 2.58
C ASP A 494 13.07 -38.25 1.07
N LYS A 495 13.04 -39.49 0.57
CA LYS A 495 12.69 -39.72 -0.83
C LYS A 495 11.17 -39.66 -1.02
N SER A 496 10.73 -38.96 -2.06
CA SER A 496 9.31 -38.86 -2.41
C SER A 496 8.73 -40.26 -2.71
N PRO A 497 7.41 -40.49 -2.56
CA PRO A 497 6.76 -41.75 -2.90
C PRO A 497 6.93 -42.17 -4.39
N PHE A 498 7.47 -41.30 -5.24
CA PHE A 498 7.75 -41.53 -6.66
C PHE A 498 9.24 -41.76 -6.96
N THR A 499 9.93 -42.57 -6.16
CA THR A 499 11.27 -43.04 -6.55
C THR A 499 11.18 -43.86 -7.84
N PRO A 500 11.97 -43.54 -8.88
CA PRO A 500 11.99 -44.34 -10.11
C PRO A 500 12.40 -45.77 -9.78
N ALA A 501 11.73 -46.74 -10.40
CA ALA A 501 11.99 -48.16 -10.20
C ALA A 501 13.47 -48.48 -10.45
N GLY A 502 14.21 -48.87 -9.40
CA GLY A 502 15.61 -49.27 -9.50
C GLY A 502 16.57 -48.72 -8.43
N GLU A 503 16.19 -47.73 -7.62
CA GLU A 503 17.04 -47.28 -6.51
C GLU A 503 16.87 -48.15 -5.26
N THR A 504 17.97 -48.81 -4.86
CA THR A 504 18.08 -49.59 -3.62
C THR A 504 17.94 -48.67 -2.40
N GLN A 505 16.89 -48.85 -1.60
CA GLN A 505 16.65 -48.07 -0.38
C GLN A 505 16.99 -48.89 0.86
N TYR A 506 17.87 -48.37 1.70
CA TYR A 506 18.26 -48.99 2.97
C TYR A 506 17.54 -48.30 4.14
N CYS A 507 17.05 -49.07 5.10
CA CYS A 507 16.49 -48.56 6.34
C CYS A 507 17.31 -48.98 7.57
N ALA A 508 17.14 -48.23 8.65
CA ALA A 508 17.68 -48.54 9.96
C ALA A 508 16.55 -48.57 11.01
N PHE A 509 16.86 -49.15 12.17
CA PHE A 509 15.93 -49.29 13.29
C PHE A 509 16.50 -48.69 14.56
N ALA A 510 15.62 -48.08 15.35
CA ALA A 510 15.93 -47.56 16.67
C ALA A 510 14.89 -48.02 17.69
N SER A 511 15.32 -48.23 18.94
CA SER A 511 14.37 -48.46 20.03
C SER A 511 13.58 -47.18 20.32
N ALA A 512 12.25 -47.32 20.46
CA ALA A 512 11.38 -46.19 20.78
C ALA A 512 11.55 -45.72 22.24
N GLN A 513 11.88 -46.63 23.15
CA GLN A 513 12.22 -46.35 24.54
C GLN A 513 13.62 -46.90 24.89
N ALA A 514 14.23 -46.35 25.93
CA ALA A 514 15.51 -46.82 26.43
C ALA A 514 15.30 -48.13 27.22
N ARG A 515 16.18 -49.11 27.00
CA ARG A 515 16.20 -50.36 27.78
C ARG A 515 16.99 -50.15 29.06
N ARG A 516 16.47 -50.62 30.20
CA ARG A 516 17.23 -50.64 31.45
C ARG A 516 18.46 -51.54 31.28
N ASN A 517 19.62 -51.01 31.65
CA ASN A 517 20.86 -51.76 31.65
C ASN A 517 20.87 -52.75 32.83
N SER A 518 21.80 -53.71 32.78
CA SER A 518 21.97 -54.73 33.82
C SER A 518 22.30 -54.17 35.21
N ASP A 519 22.72 -52.91 35.28
CA ASP A 519 22.97 -52.19 36.54
C ASP A 519 21.68 -51.71 37.23
N GLY A 520 20.52 -51.78 36.55
CA GLY A 520 19.22 -51.33 37.05
C GLY A 520 19.07 -49.81 37.24
N LEU A 521 20.13 -49.04 36.98
CA LEU A 521 20.22 -47.59 37.25
C LEU A 521 20.29 -46.76 35.98
N SER A 522 20.90 -47.29 34.92
CA SER A 522 21.02 -46.61 33.64
C SER A 522 20.08 -47.25 32.60
N SER A 523 19.70 -46.47 31.60
CA SER A 523 18.94 -46.97 30.45
C SER A 523 19.57 -46.46 29.17
N THR A 524 19.68 -47.33 28.16
CA THR A 524 20.30 -47.01 26.88
C THR A 524 19.36 -47.32 25.72
N HIS A 525 19.42 -46.49 24.68
CA HIS A 525 18.75 -46.79 23.43
C HIS A 525 19.59 -47.74 22.58
N GLY A 526 18.93 -48.62 21.83
CA GLY A 526 19.56 -49.49 20.84
C GLY A 526 19.26 -49.01 19.43
N GLN A 527 20.23 -49.10 18.53
CA GLN A 527 20.03 -48.94 17.10
C GLN A 527 20.61 -50.10 16.31
N TRP A 528 19.92 -50.47 15.24
CA TRP A 528 20.40 -51.41 14.24
C TRP A 528 20.55 -50.64 12.93
N VAL A 529 21.76 -50.56 12.42
CA VAL A 529 22.08 -49.70 11.27
C VAL A 529 22.92 -50.44 10.22
N PRO A 530 22.69 -50.22 8.92
CA PRO A 530 23.58 -50.71 7.87
C PRO A 530 24.93 -50.00 7.93
N ARG A 531 25.94 -50.53 7.23
CA ARG A 531 27.32 -50.01 7.30
C ARG A 531 27.40 -48.56 6.80
N SER A 532 26.60 -48.24 5.78
CA SER A 532 26.45 -46.90 5.20
C SER A 532 26.03 -45.84 6.25
N PHE A 533 25.04 -46.15 7.10
CA PHE A 533 24.52 -45.22 8.11
C PHE A 533 25.48 -45.07 9.29
N ARG A 534 26.18 -46.16 9.66
CA ARG A 534 27.16 -46.14 10.76
C ARG A 534 28.34 -45.21 10.49
N ALA A 535 28.75 -45.09 9.22
CA ALA A 535 29.84 -44.21 8.82
C ALA A 535 29.42 -42.74 8.71
N LYS A 536 28.12 -42.48 8.50
CA LYS A 536 27.58 -41.13 8.20
C LYS A 536 27.11 -40.37 9.44
N TYR A 537 26.58 -41.06 10.45
CA TYR A 537 25.91 -40.42 11.59
C TYR A 537 26.57 -40.74 12.95
N PRO A 538 26.58 -39.78 13.89
CA PRO A 538 26.96 -40.02 15.27
C PRO A 538 25.79 -40.61 16.07
N TYR A 539 26.09 -41.56 16.96
CA TYR A 539 25.10 -42.22 17.85
C TYR A 539 25.56 -42.09 19.32
N PRO A 540 25.50 -40.89 19.91
CA PRO A 540 26.05 -40.65 21.23
C PRO A 540 25.28 -41.38 22.32
N GLY A 541 25.96 -42.23 23.10
CA GLY A 541 25.36 -42.93 24.24
C GLY A 541 24.39 -44.05 23.88
N GLU A 542 24.36 -44.50 22.62
CA GLU A 542 23.49 -45.57 22.13
C GLU A 542 24.25 -46.86 21.81
N VAL A 543 23.60 -48.01 22.01
CA VAL A 543 24.12 -49.32 21.62
C VAL A 543 23.84 -49.54 20.13
N VAL A 544 24.87 -49.40 19.30
CA VAL A 544 24.76 -49.54 17.84
C VAL A 544 25.18 -50.93 17.38
N THR A 545 24.24 -51.68 16.82
CA THR A 545 24.44 -52.98 16.20
C THR A 545 24.44 -52.83 14.68
N GLN A 546 25.42 -53.43 14.01
CA GLN A 546 25.47 -53.40 12.55
C GLN A 546 24.58 -54.51 11.97
N MET A 547 23.66 -54.15 11.06
CA MET A 547 22.90 -55.13 10.27
C MET A 547 23.54 -55.33 8.89
N THR A 548 23.18 -56.43 8.21
CA THR A 548 23.61 -56.63 6.82
C THR A 548 22.81 -55.74 5.87
N GLU A 549 23.40 -55.36 4.73
CA GLU A 549 22.71 -54.57 3.71
C GLU A 549 21.49 -55.34 3.14
N LEU A 550 21.55 -56.67 3.11
CA LEU A 550 20.43 -57.53 2.71
C LEU A 550 19.26 -57.45 3.69
N ASP A 551 19.53 -57.49 4.99
CA ASP A 551 18.49 -57.34 6.03
C ASP A 551 17.85 -55.96 5.95
N SER A 552 18.66 -54.92 5.80
CA SER A 552 18.19 -53.54 5.62
C SER A 552 17.27 -53.40 4.40
N LEU A 553 17.62 -54.06 3.28
CA LEU A 553 16.82 -54.05 2.06
C LEU A 553 15.47 -54.77 2.25
N CYS A 554 15.47 -55.96 2.83
CA CYS A 554 14.25 -56.73 3.07
C CYS A 554 13.27 -55.97 3.98
N LEU A 555 13.80 -55.23 4.94
CA LEU A 555 13.04 -54.46 5.93
C LEU A 555 12.63 -53.05 5.46
N ALA A 556 13.18 -52.60 4.34
CA ALA A 556 12.79 -51.35 3.68
C ALA A 556 11.41 -51.43 2.98
N SER A 557 10.74 -52.59 3.00
CA SER A 557 9.43 -52.78 2.36
C SER A 557 8.38 -51.74 2.78
N GLN A 558 7.58 -51.25 1.84
CA GLN A 558 6.68 -50.11 2.01
C GLN A 558 5.32 -50.49 2.65
N GLY A 559 5.23 -51.63 3.32
CA GLY A 559 3.99 -52.13 3.91
C GLY A 559 3.65 -51.50 5.26
N LYS A 560 2.35 -51.49 5.61
CA LYS A 560 1.87 -51.16 6.97
C LYS A 560 2.23 -52.22 8.03
N ALA A 561 2.87 -53.31 7.62
CA ALA A 561 3.43 -54.32 8.48
C ALA A 561 4.85 -54.67 8.01
N ILE A 562 5.74 -54.92 8.96
CA ILE A 562 7.12 -55.32 8.73
C ILE A 562 7.37 -56.59 9.53
N THR A 563 7.90 -57.62 8.88
CA THR A 563 8.31 -58.87 9.53
C THR A 563 9.81 -58.87 9.73
N MET A 564 10.27 -59.00 10.97
CA MET A 564 11.67 -59.12 11.35
C MET A 564 11.98 -60.55 11.79
N THR A 565 13.20 -61.02 11.55
CA THR A 565 13.67 -62.30 12.10
C THR A 565 14.57 -62.02 13.30
N ALA A 566 14.19 -62.54 14.48
CA ALA A 566 14.97 -62.47 15.71
C ALA A 566 15.52 -63.84 16.08
N THR A 567 16.67 -63.89 16.75
CA THR A 567 17.19 -65.14 17.32
C THR A 567 16.52 -65.41 18.66
N GLY A 568 15.80 -66.52 18.76
CA GLY A 568 15.16 -66.99 19.98
C GLY A 568 16.17 -67.51 21.02
N PRO A 569 15.70 -67.79 22.25
CA PRO A 569 16.57 -68.18 23.37
C PRO A 569 17.39 -69.47 23.13
N ALA A 570 16.95 -70.36 22.24
CA ALA A 570 17.68 -71.58 21.89
C ALA A 570 18.39 -71.49 20.52
N GLY A 571 18.55 -70.27 19.97
CA GLY A 571 19.25 -70.02 18.71
C GLY A 571 18.37 -70.16 17.45
N GLU A 572 17.08 -70.43 17.60
CA GLU A 572 16.11 -70.53 16.51
C GLU A 572 15.77 -69.17 15.88
N ALA A 573 15.44 -69.16 14.59
CA ALA A 573 14.93 -67.96 13.93
C ALA A 573 13.42 -67.80 14.21
N VAL A 574 13.05 -66.74 14.92
CA VAL A 574 11.66 -66.39 15.27
C VAL A 574 11.24 -65.19 14.43
N LEU A 575 10.14 -65.31 13.70
CA LEU A 575 9.53 -64.20 12.98
C LEU A 575 8.75 -63.32 13.96
N GLN A 576 8.91 -62.01 13.83
CA GLN A 576 8.26 -60.98 14.62
C GLN A 576 7.59 -59.98 13.70
N ASP A 577 6.27 -59.86 13.81
CA ASP A 577 5.48 -58.94 13.00
C ASP A 577 5.24 -57.61 13.73
N PHE A 578 5.48 -56.52 13.02
CA PHE A 578 5.35 -55.15 13.52
C PHE A 578 4.38 -54.35 12.66
N HIS A 579 3.42 -53.66 13.27
CA HIS A 579 2.37 -52.91 12.58
C HIS A 579 2.56 -51.40 12.72
N PHE A 580 2.30 -50.65 11.65
CA PHE A 580 2.44 -49.19 11.63
C PHE A 580 1.55 -48.52 12.70
N VAL A 581 2.11 -47.55 13.42
CA VAL A 581 1.41 -46.75 14.43
C VAL A 581 1.31 -45.29 14.02
N CYS A 582 2.44 -44.60 13.85
CA CYS A 582 2.48 -43.19 13.47
C CYS A 582 3.80 -42.80 12.80
N GLY A 583 3.80 -41.70 12.04
CA GLY A 583 4.95 -41.19 11.29
C GLY A 583 4.69 -41.18 9.78
N ALA A 584 5.76 -41.25 8.98
CA ALA A 584 5.71 -41.30 7.52
C ALA A 584 6.46 -42.54 7.01
N GLU A 585 5.78 -43.38 6.23
CA GLU A 585 6.28 -44.68 5.76
C GLU A 585 7.62 -44.57 4.99
N TYR A 586 7.83 -43.45 4.29
CA TYR A 586 9.00 -43.16 3.44
C TYR A 586 10.12 -42.39 4.15
N SER A 587 9.93 -41.97 5.40
CA SER A 587 10.87 -41.10 6.12
C SER A 587 11.26 -41.72 7.47
N ALA A 588 10.33 -41.73 8.43
CA ALA A 588 10.49 -42.43 9.69
C ALA A 588 9.11 -42.73 10.30
N ALA A 589 8.95 -43.91 10.92
CA ALA A 589 7.70 -44.30 11.53
C ALA A 589 7.88 -45.25 12.72
N ILE A 590 6.94 -45.21 13.65
CA ILE A 590 6.85 -46.10 14.80
C ILE A 590 5.99 -47.31 14.43
N TYR A 591 6.46 -48.50 14.78
CA TYR A 591 5.75 -49.76 14.62
C TYR A 591 5.61 -50.48 15.96
N ILE A 592 4.50 -51.20 16.15
CA ILE A 592 4.19 -51.99 17.35
C ILE A 592 4.23 -53.50 17.05
N HIS A 593 4.85 -54.27 17.94
CA HIS A 593 4.92 -55.72 17.85
C HIS A 593 3.53 -56.38 17.99
N GLU A 594 3.20 -57.36 17.16
CA GLU A 594 1.88 -58.00 17.07
C GLU A 594 1.38 -58.55 18.41
N THR A 595 2.26 -59.21 19.18
CA THR A 595 1.87 -59.78 20.49
C THR A 595 1.53 -58.71 21.54
N ALA A 596 1.96 -57.46 21.35
CA ALA A 596 1.60 -56.34 22.21
C ALA A 596 0.24 -55.72 21.82
N ILE A 597 -0.22 -55.90 20.57
CA ILE A 597 -1.49 -55.38 20.06
C ILE A 597 -2.69 -55.96 20.83
N GLY A 598 -2.61 -57.23 21.24
CA GLY A 598 -3.66 -57.92 22.01
C GLY A 598 -3.90 -57.36 23.42
N ARG A 599 -3.04 -56.46 23.92
CA ARG A 599 -3.13 -55.84 25.25
C ARG A 599 -3.58 -54.37 25.21
N VAL A 600 -3.84 -53.82 24.02
CA VAL A 600 -4.35 -52.45 23.83
C VAL A 600 -5.89 -52.45 23.91
N PRO A 601 -6.54 -51.54 24.65
CA PRO A 601 -8.01 -51.48 24.74
C PRO A 601 -8.66 -51.31 23.36
N LYS A 602 -9.61 -52.19 23.00
CA LYS A 602 -10.41 -52.08 21.77
C LYS A 602 -11.74 -51.39 22.07
N ILE A 603 -12.01 -50.27 21.39
CA ILE A 603 -13.36 -49.69 21.29
C ILE A 603 -13.68 -49.59 19.79
N GLY A 604 -14.50 -50.51 19.27
CA GLY A 604 -14.81 -50.59 17.84
C GLY A 604 -13.77 -51.34 17.00
N GLN A 605 -13.61 -50.94 15.72
CA GLN A 605 -12.71 -51.57 14.72
C GLN A 605 -11.33 -50.90 14.62
N GLU A 606 -11.06 -49.82 15.35
CA GLU A 606 -9.81 -49.05 15.23
C GLU A 606 -8.87 -49.31 16.43
N PHE A 607 -7.58 -49.44 16.13
CA PHE A 607 -6.52 -49.50 17.14
C PHE A 607 -6.26 -48.09 17.68
N TYR A 608 -6.56 -47.82 18.95
CA TYR A 608 -6.07 -46.58 19.57
C TYR A 608 -4.56 -46.70 19.80
N SER A 609 -3.81 -45.88 19.07
CA SER A 609 -2.38 -45.67 19.27
C SER A 609 -2.11 -45.32 20.73
N ALA A 610 -1.35 -46.17 21.42
CA ALA A 610 -0.77 -45.92 22.73
C ALA A 610 0.16 -44.69 22.79
N ILE A 611 0.54 -44.15 21.63
CA ILE A 611 1.45 -43.02 21.46
C ILE A 611 0.64 -41.73 21.49
N ARG A 612 1.10 -40.74 22.27
CA ARG A 612 0.40 -39.46 22.38
C ARG A 612 0.40 -38.71 21.03
N PRO A 613 -0.64 -37.93 20.72
CA PRO A 613 -0.62 -37.03 19.57
C PRO A 613 0.48 -35.98 19.74
N ILE A 614 0.97 -35.47 18.62
CA ILE A 614 1.92 -34.36 18.61
C ILE A 614 1.31 -33.12 19.25
N SER A 615 2.06 -32.47 20.15
CA SER A 615 1.66 -31.22 20.78
C SER A 615 2.44 -30.03 20.19
N ILE A 616 1.96 -28.82 20.46
CA ILE A 616 2.65 -27.60 20.03
C ILE A 616 4.04 -27.48 20.66
N GLU A 617 4.19 -27.92 21.90
CA GLU A 617 5.47 -27.93 22.61
C GLU A 617 6.50 -28.86 21.94
N ASP A 618 6.04 -29.89 21.21
CA ASP A 618 6.95 -30.74 20.41
C ASP A 618 7.46 -30.01 19.17
N ILE A 619 6.59 -29.22 18.51
CA ILE A 619 6.96 -28.40 17.35
C ILE A 619 7.94 -27.32 17.78
N GLU A 620 7.64 -26.61 18.87
CA GLU A 620 8.54 -25.61 19.47
C GLU A 620 9.89 -26.23 19.82
N TRP A 621 9.90 -27.39 20.49
CA TRP A 621 11.13 -28.09 20.82
C TRP A 621 11.97 -28.44 19.58
N CYS A 622 11.35 -28.87 18.48
CA CYS A 622 12.06 -29.13 17.22
C CYS A 622 12.68 -27.86 16.63
N LEU A 623 11.99 -26.72 16.71
CA LEU A 623 12.47 -25.43 16.20
C LEU A 623 13.59 -24.86 17.09
N GLU A 624 13.40 -24.88 18.42
CA GLU A 624 14.38 -24.43 19.40
C GLU A 624 15.69 -25.23 19.32
N SER A 625 15.58 -26.55 19.10
CA SER A 625 16.71 -27.47 18.96
C SER A 625 17.37 -27.44 17.58
N ASP A 626 16.95 -26.54 16.68
CA ASP A 626 17.51 -26.38 15.33
C ASP A 626 17.41 -27.65 14.45
N PHE A 627 16.38 -28.47 14.68
CA PHE A 627 16.18 -29.73 13.95
C PHE A 627 15.65 -29.54 12.53
N CYS A 628 15.20 -28.34 12.18
CA CYS A 628 14.62 -28.02 10.87
C CYS A 628 15.57 -27.12 10.06
N LYS A 629 15.69 -27.39 8.75
CA LYS A 629 16.49 -26.59 7.80
C LYS A 629 15.66 -25.39 7.33
N PRO A 630 16.26 -24.20 7.13
CA PRO A 630 15.55 -23.02 6.66
C PRO A 630 14.79 -23.24 5.35
N GLU A 631 15.41 -23.91 4.38
CA GLU A 631 14.82 -24.26 3.08
C GLU A 631 13.52 -25.07 3.25
N LYS A 632 13.57 -26.15 4.04
CA LYS A 632 12.44 -27.04 4.29
C LYS A 632 11.28 -26.33 4.99
N LEU A 633 11.59 -25.41 5.91
CA LEU A 633 10.60 -24.59 6.61
C LEU A 633 9.89 -23.61 5.64
N LEU A 634 10.62 -22.98 4.74
CA LEU A 634 10.03 -22.06 3.75
C LEU A 634 9.16 -22.80 2.71
N ASP A 635 9.53 -24.02 2.33
CA ASP A 635 8.75 -24.85 1.39
C ASP A 635 7.30 -25.10 1.82
N ILE A 636 7.00 -25.02 3.13
CA ILE A 636 5.63 -25.18 3.67
C ILE A 636 4.64 -24.25 2.97
N PHE A 637 5.08 -23.05 2.58
CA PHE A 637 4.21 -22.02 2.01
C PHE A 637 3.99 -22.14 0.49
N TYR A 638 4.84 -22.91 -0.21
CA TYR A 638 4.88 -22.91 -1.68
C TYR A 638 4.55 -24.25 -2.33
N VAL A 639 4.84 -25.36 -1.65
CA VAL A 639 4.68 -26.71 -2.24
C VAL A 639 3.21 -27.12 -2.33
N ASP A 640 2.42 -26.86 -1.28
CA ASP A 640 1.01 -27.27 -1.23
C ASP A 640 0.10 -26.20 -1.87
N PRO A 641 -0.70 -26.53 -2.91
CA PRO A 641 -1.64 -25.63 -3.54
C PRO A 641 -2.95 -25.43 -2.74
N ALA A 642 -2.99 -25.78 -1.46
CA ALA A 642 -4.13 -25.54 -0.59
C ALA A 642 -4.60 -24.06 -0.64
N PRO A 643 -5.91 -23.79 -0.57
CA PRO A 643 -6.48 -22.44 -0.53
C PRO A 643 -5.86 -21.52 0.53
N SER A 644 -5.46 -22.04 1.69
CA SER A 644 -4.74 -21.26 2.72
C SER A 644 -3.37 -20.79 2.21
N ASN A 645 -2.61 -21.66 1.54
CA ASN A 645 -1.31 -21.34 0.95
C ASN A 645 -1.43 -20.38 -0.23
N LEU A 646 -2.39 -20.61 -1.12
CA LEU A 646 -2.69 -19.68 -2.22
C LEU A 646 -3.09 -18.30 -1.69
N THR A 647 -3.85 -18.25 -0.58
CA THR A 647 -4.21 -16.99 0.09
C THR A 647 -2.98 -16.30 0.67
N LEU A 648 -2.07 -17.03 1.33
CA LEU A 648 -0.81 -16.46 1.85
C LEU A 648 0.10 -15.94 0.74
N ARG A 649 0.22 -16.67 -0.37
CA ARG A 649 0.97 -16.23 -1.56
C ARG A 649 0.37 -14.97 -2.17
N ALA A 650 -0.96 -14.93 -2.33
CA ALA A 650 -1.65 -13.72 -2.79
C ALA A 650 -1.46 -12.54 -1.81
N LEU A 651 -1.49 -12.81 -0.50
CA LEU A 651 -1.27 -11.80 0.53
C LEU A 651 0.15 -11.23 0.49
N ALA A 652 1.17 -12.06 0.26
CA ALA A 652 2.57 -11.61 0.11
C ALA A 652 2.73 -10.68 -1.11
N ILE A 653 2.11 -11.02 -2.24
CA ILE A 653 2.08 -10.16 -3.44
C ILE A 653 1.37 -8.84 -3.13
N ALA A 654 0.20 -8.89 -2.49
CA ALA A 654 -0.53 -7.69 -2.08
C ALA A 654 0.30 -6.86 -1.09
N HIS A 655 1.03 -7.48 -0.16
CA HIS A 655 1.86 -6.78 0.81
C HIS A 655 2.95 -5.96 0.13
N LYS A 656 3.60 -6.50 -0.91
CA LYS A 656 4.57 -5.72 -1.72
C LYS A 656 3.92 -4.49 -2.36
N ALA A 657 2.71 -4.62 -2.89
CA ALA A 657 1.99 -3.49 -3.49
C ALA A 657 1.49 -2.48 -2.46
N TYR A 658 0.98 -2.92 -1.30
CA TYR A 658 0.43 -2.00 -0.29
C TYR A 658 1.50 -1.36 0.60
N GLN A 659 2.71 -1.92 0.65
CA GLN A 659 3.87 -1.21 1.18
C GLN A 659 4.10 0.12 0.44
N THR A 660 3.71 0.20 -0.84
CA THR A 660 3.82 1.45 -1.61
C THR A 660 2.65 2.41 -1.42
N LEU A 661 1.60 1.99 -0.72
CA LEU A 661 0.37 2.75 -0.53
C LEU A 661 -0.07 2.71 0.95
N PRO A 662 0.70 3.30 1.89
CA PRO A 662 0.44 3.18 3.34
C PRO A 662 -0.92 3.74 3.78
N ASP A 663 -1.43 4.73 3.05
CA ASP A 663 -2.75 5.36 3.30
C ASP A 663 -3.88 4.68 2.51
N ALA A 664 -3.57 3.73 1.62
CA ALA A 664 -4.59 2.99 0.91
C ALA A 664 -5.28 2.05 1.88
N ALA A 665 -6.59 2.26 1.98
CA ALA A 665 -7.41 1.56 2.93
C ALA A 665 -8.30 0.54 2.20
N ILE A 666 -8.37 -0.67 2.74
CA ILE A 666 -9.03 -1.84 2.14
C ILE A 666 -10.44 -1.97 2.69
N SER A 667 -11.42 -2.10 1.81
CA SER A 667 -12.79 -2.42 2.22
C SER A 667 -12.85 -3.78 2.93
N THR A 668 -13.59 -3.87 4.04
CA THR A 668 -13.86 -5.15 4.70
C THR A 668 -14.53 -6.17 3.77
N ARG A 669 -15.23 -5.72 2.71
CA ARG A 669 -15.79 -6.59 1.66
C ARG A 669 -14.74 -7.47 0.97
N SER A 670 -13.47 -7.08 0.95
CA SER A 670 -12.39 -7.93 0.42
C SER A 670 -12.25 -9.26 1.15
N LEU A 671 -12.76 -9.36 2.39
CA LEU A 671 -12.82 -10.62 3.16
C LEU A 671 -14.03 -11.51 2.78
N GLU A 672 -14.90 -11.10 1.85
CA GLU A 672 -16.10 -11.85 1.47
C GLU A 672 -15.86 -12.79 0.28
N SER A 673 -14.70 -12.70 -0.36
CA SER A 673 -14.30 -13.55 -1.48
C SER A 673 -12.84 -13.99 -1.33
N PRO A 674 -12.46 -15.19 -1.81
CA PRO A 674 -11.09 -15.64 -1.68
C PRO A 674 -10.08 -14.77 -2.42
N LEU A 675 -9.04 -14.31 -1.71
CA LEU A 675 -8.04 -13.38 -2.23
C LEU A 675 -7.31 -13.95 -3.46
N TYR A 676 -6.96 -15.24 -3.42
CA TYR A 676 -6.30 -15.92 -4.55
C TYR A 676 -7.19 -16.06 -5.79
N GLN A 677 -8.50 -15.82 -5.68
CA GLN A 677 -9.42 -15.82 -6.82
C GLN A 677 -9.57 -14.43 -7.46
N ALA A 678 -8.94 -13.39 -6.89
CA ALA A 678 -8.88 -12.08 -7.51
C ALA A 678 -8.21 -12.17 -8.90
N LYS A 679 -8.69 -11.39 -9.86
CA LYS A 679 -8.21 -11.44 -11.26
C LYS A 679 -6.69 -11.27 -11.36
N TRP A 680 -6.13 -10.31 -10.62
CA TRP A 680 -4.69 -10.06 -10.56
C TRP A 680 -3.94 -11.24 -9.90
N ALA A 681 -4.50 -11.84 -8.85
CA ALA A 681 -3.86 -12.93 -8.12
C ALA A 681 -3.75 -14.18 -9.00
N LYS A 682 -4.81 -14.53 -9.74
CA LYS A 682 -4.79 -15.67 -10.68
C LYS A 682 -3.67 -15.54 -11.71
N SER A 683 -3.56 -14.38 -12.35
CA SER A 683 -2.53 -14.12 -13.36
C SER A 683 -1.09 -14.26 -12.83
N LEU A 684 -0.87 -13.91 -11.56
CA LEU A 684 0.46 -13.93 -10.94
C LEU A 684 0.77 -15.29 -10.28
N LEU A 685 -0.23 -16.03 -9.84
CA LEU A 685 -0.08 -17.34 -9.20
C LEU A 685 0.10 -18.49 -10.21
N ASP A 686 -0.39 -18.34 -11.45
CA ASP A 686 -0.27 -19.32 -12.54
C ASP A 686 1.14 -19.44 -13.14
N ILE A 687 2.08 -18.56 -12.74
CA ILE A 687 3.50 -18.66 -13.10
C ILE A 687 4.11 -19.86 -12.35
N LYS A 688 4.41 -20.95 -13.07
CA LYS A 688 4.80 -22.26 -12.52
C LYS A 688 6.05 -22.22 -11.61
N GLY A 689 5.85 -22.65 -10.36
CA GLY A 689 6.66 -23.60 -9.60
C GLY A 689 8.19 -23.52 -9.62
N GLY A 690 8.75 -22.85 -8.61
CA GLY A 690 10.13 -22.90 -8.15
C GLY A 690 10.29 -21.94 -6.97
N LEU A 691 11.35 -22.06 -6.16
CA LEU A 691 11.72 -21.14 -5.05
C LEU A 691 11.94 -19.67 -5.49
N ASP A 692 11.59 -19.33 -6.74
CA ASP A 692 11.65 -17.98 -7.28
C ASP A 692 10.41 -17.61 -8.12
N PRO A 693 9.18 -17.60 -7.55
CA PRO A 693 8.02 -17.02 -8.23
C PRO A 693 8.07 -15.47 -8.21
N LEU A 694 8.94 -14.89 -7.37
CA LEU A 694 9.00 -13.47 -7.06
C LEU A 694 10.14 -12.73 -7.75
N GLY A 695 11.16 -13.42 -8.29
CA GLY A 695 12.20 -12.83 -9.13
C GLY A 695 11.68 -12.38 -10.50
N ASN A 696 10.58 -12.98 -10.99
CA ASN A 696 9.97 -12.63 -12.28
C ASN A 696 8.80 -11.66 -12.17
N ILE A 697 8.26 -11.41 -10.97
CA ILE A 697 7.41 -10.23 -10.74
C ILE A 697 8.37 -9.11 -10.32
N ASN A 698 9.26 -8.76 -11.25
CA ASN A 698 9.83 -7.44 -11.27
C ASN A 698 8.66 -6.50 -11.53
N PHE A 699 8.00 -6.05 -10.47
CA PHE A 699 7.51 -4.69 -10.53
C PHE A 699 8.77 -3.85 -10.71
N HIS A 700 9.12 -3.52 -11.95
CA HIS A 700 10.03 -2.41 -12.21
C HIS A 700 9.31 -1.16 -11.70
N TYR A 701 9.34 -0.96 -10.39
CA TYR A 701 8.95 0.29 -9.77
C TYR A 701 10.08 1.26 -10.04
N GLN A 702 9.97 1.82 -11.25
CA GLN A 702 10.52 3.04 -11.80
C GLN A 702 12.01 3.36 -11.56
N PRO A 703 12.78 3.62 -12.63
CA PRO A 703 13.88 4.57 -12.53
C PRO A 703 13.35 5.97 -12.14
N PRO A 704 14.14 6.76 -11.42
CA PRO A 704 13.60 7.81 -10.55
C PRO A 704 13.19 9.08 -11.32
N LEU A 705 11.88 9.34 -11.41
CA LEU A 705 11.32 10.62 -11.88
C LEU A 705 11.73 11.84 -11.02
N ALA A 706 12.38 11.61 -9.88
CA ALA A 706 12.76 12.63 -8.90
C ALA A 706 14.14 12.36 -8.27
N CYS A 707 15.09 11.81 -9.03
CA CYS A 707 16.51 11.94 -8.71
C CYS A 707 17.39 11.77 -9.93
N ASP A 708 18.68 11.76 -9.69
CA ASP A 708 19.67 11.78 -10.73
C ASP A 708 19.68 10.42 -11.47
N PRO A 709 19.80 10.39 -12.81
CA PRO A 709 19.86 9.13 -13.54
C PRO A 709 21.03 8.21 -13.11
N SER A 710 22.09 8.74 -12.49
CA SER A 710 23.21 7.94 -11.96
C SER A 710 22.99 7.36 -10.56
N ASP A 711 21.91 7.71 -9.88
CA ASP A 711 21.64 7.19 -8.54
C ASP A 711 21.24 5.71 -8.58
N ASP A 712 21.89 4.88 -7.77
CA ASP A 712 21.55 3.46 -7.58
C ASP A 712 20.32 3.33 -6.67
N VAL A 713 19.14 3.50 -7.27
CA VAL A 713 17.85 3.34 -6.58
C VAL A 713 17.56 1.86 -6.45
N LYS A 714 17.47 1.38 -5.21
CA LYS A 714 17.17 -0.02 -4.93
C LYS A 714 15.76 -0.36 -5.42
N ASP A 715 15.54 -1.58 -5.92
CA ASP A 715 14.25 -2.09 -6.43
C ASP A 715 13.04 -1.94 -5.47
N TYR A 716 13.30 -1.61 -4.20
CA TYR A 716 12.31 -1.47 -3.13
C TYR A 716 12.25 -0.05 -2.53
N GLU A 717 13.02 0.91 -3.07
CA GLU A 717 13.03 2.29 -2.60
C GLU A 717 11.83 3.05 -3.18
N LEU A 718 11.00 3.61 -2.29
CA LEU A 718 9.79 4.33 -2.67
C LEU A 718 9.85 5.76 -2.15
N LYS A 719 9.64 6.73 -3.05
CA LYS A 719 9.44 8.14 -2.69
C LYS A 719 7.95 8.47 -2.68
N ARG A 720 7.49 9.07 -1.58
CA ARG A 720 6.11 9.54 -1.41
C ARG A 720 6.10 11.06 -1.31
N PHE A 721 5.31 11.70 -2.18
CA PHE A 721 5.09 13.15 -2.15
C PHE A 721 3.65 13.46 -1.71
N THR A 722 3.47 14.54 -0.93
CA THR A 722 2.13 15.04 -0.60
C THR A 722 1.67 15.95 -1.73
N GLY A 723 0.54 15.64 -2.37
CA GLY A 723 0.04 16.41 -3.50
C GLY A 723 -1.34 15.96 -3.99
N ASN A 724 -1.92 16.72 -4.91
CA ASN A 724 -3.18 16.43 -5.59
C ASN A 724 -3.06 16.80 -7.07
N ILE A 725 -3.63 15.93 -7.91
CA ILE A 725 -3.67 16.02 -9.38
C ILE A 725 -5.11 16.23 -9.90
N GLY A 726 -6.03 16.67 -9.04
CA GLY A 726 -7.41 17.02 -9.39
C GLY A 726 -8.39 15.85 -9.46
N ARG A 727 -8.01 14.65 -9.00
CA ARG A 727 -8.87 13.45 -9.06
C ARG A 727 -8.88 12.69 -7.75
N SER A 728 -10.05 12.16 -7.41
CA SER A 728 -10.22 11.27 -6.26
C SER A 728 -9.92 9.81 -6.63
N GLY A 729 -9.44 9.01 -5.68
CA GLY A 729 -9.10 7.60 -5.90
C GLY A 729 -7.60 7.37 -6.17
N LEU A 730 -7.29 6.26 -6.83
CA LEU A 730 -5.95 5.90 -7.29
C LEU A 730 -5.82 6.26 -8.78
N THR A 731 -4.85 7.09 -9.10
CA THR A 731 -4.56 7.45 -10.49
C THR A 731 -3.19 6.93 -10.86
N LEU A 732 -3.11 6.14 -11.92
CA LEU A 732 -1.87 5.67 -12.51
C LEU A 732 -1.54 6.55 -13.71
N LEU A 733 -0.38 7.20 -13.65
CA LEU A 733 0.08 8.07 -14.71
C LEU A 733 0.66 7.23 -15.85
N ILE A 734 0.24 7.52 -17.08
CA ILE A 734 0.77 6.89 -18.29
C ILE A 734 1.34 7.98 -19.23
N PRO A 735 2.50 7.76 -19.85
CA PRO A 735 3.03 8.69 -20.83
C PRO A 735 2.17 8.70 -22.12
N PRO A 736 2.20 9.79 -22.91
CA PRO A 736 1.55 9.83 -24.21
C PRO A 736 2.18 8.79 -25.15
N LYS A 737 1.38 8.21 -26.05
CA LYS A 737 1.86 7.16 -26.98
C LYS A 737 3.00 7.61 -27.89
N THR A 738 3.02 8.88 -28.26
CA THR A 738 4.02 9.48 -29.16
C THR A 738 4.45 10.82 -28.58
N PRO A 739 5.51 10.87 -27.77
CA PRO A 739 6.07 12.13 -27.29
C PRO A 739 6.51 13.00 -28.48
N MET A 740 6.39 14.33 -28.33
CA MET A 740 6.80 15.28 -29.36
C MET A 740 8.12 15.92 -28.97
N ILE A 741 9.06 15.99 -29.90
CA ILE A 741 10.33 16.71 -29.70
C ILE A 741 10.33 17.93 -30.60
N MET A 742 11.00 18.99 -30.17
CA MET A 742 11.26 20.13 -31.02
C MET A 742 11.92 19.69 -32.32
N LYS A 743 11.22 19.93 -33.41
CA LYS A 743 11.78 19.75 -34.75
C LYS A 743 12.74 20.89 -35.04
N LEU A 744 13.91 20.51 -35.54
CA LEU A 744 14.92 21.46 -35.94
C LEU A 744 14.50 22.08 -37.29
N GLU A 745 14.27 23.40 -37.33
CA GLU A 745 14.07 24.11 -38.59
C GLU A 745 15.38 24.12 -39.41
N GLU A 746 15.38 23.43 -40.56
CA GLU A 746 16.53 23.28 -41.48
C GLU A 746 17.10 24.63 -41.97
N THR A 747 16.30 25.70 -41.93
CA THR A 747 16.67 27.03 -42.42
C THR A 747 17.20 27.98 -41.35
N SER A 748 17.25 27.55 -40.08
CA SER A 748 17.76 28.36 -38.97
C SER A 748 19.28 28.22 -38.86
N TRP A 749 20.01 29.34 -38.93
CA TRP A 749 21.45 29.35 -38.62
C TRP A 749 21.63 29.21 -37.12
N ARG A 750 22.34 28.16 -36.68
CA ARG A 750 22.59 27.88 -35.26
C ARG A 750 24.07 27.93 -34.94
N VAL A 751 24.36 28.41 -33.74
CA VAL A 751 25.71 28.47 -33.20
C VAL A 751 25.89 27.24 -32.33
N MET A 752 26.49 26.18 -32.89
CA MET A 752 26.91 25.01 -32.12
C MET A 752 28.17 25.33 -31.31
N SER A 753 28.33 24.70 -30.15
CA SER A 753 29.55 24.86 -29.35
C SER A 753 30.73 24.14 -30.05
N SER A 754 31.71 24.91 -30.53
CA SER A 754 32.91 24.37 -31.17
C SER A 754 34.12 24.31 -30.21
N SER A 755 33.89 24.36 -28.89
CA SER A 755 34.95 24.35 -27.88
C SER A 755 35.40 22.92 -27.55
N GLU A 756 36.71 22.70 -27.48
CA GLU A 756 37.26 21.48 -26.88
C GLU A 756 36.98 21.47 -25.37
N PHE A 757 36.74 20.28 -24.81
CA PHE A 757 36.50 20.12 -23.38
C PHE A 757 37.72 20.51 -22.55
N ASP A 758 37.55 21.49 -21.66
CA ASP A 758 38.65 22.08 -20.87
C ASP A 758 38.96 21.30 -19.57
N GLY A 759 38.28 20.19 -19.32
CA GLY A 759 38.44 19.38 -18.11
C GLY A 759 37.71 19.92 -16.88
N LYS A 760 36.97 21.04 -16.99
CA LYS A 760 36.21 21.60 -15.86
C LYS A 760 34.78 21.10 -15.88
N SER A 761 34.30 20.66 -14.72
CA SER A 761 32.86 20.48 -14.52
C SER A 761 32.23 21.83 -14.22
N GLU A 762 31.26 22.25 -15.05
CA GLU A 762 30.41 23.44 -14.86
C GLU A 762 28.98 23.09 -15.31
N ASN A 763 28.01 23.96 -15.01
CA ASN A 763 26.61 23.78 -15.42
C ASN A 763 26.24 24.80 -16.51
N TYR A 764 26.02 24.32 -17.73
CA TYR A 764 25.57 25.12 -18.88
C TYR A 764 24.06 25.09 -19.10
N PHE A 765 23.33 24.32 -18.29
CA PHE A 765 21.88 24.16 -18.36
C PHE A 765 21.15 24.69 -17.10
N PRO A 766 21.53 25.84 -16.50
CA PRO A 766 20.95 26.30 -15.23
C PRO A 766 19.49 26.76 -15.34
N LYS A 767 18.98 26.95 -16.56
CA LYS A 767 17.60 27.40 -16.83
C LYS A 767 16.69 26.26 -17.28
N THR A 768 17.17 25.02 -17.23
CA THR A 768 16.40 23.84 -17.60
C THR A 768 15.40 23.51 -16.49
N SER A 769 14.17 23.20 -16.90
CA SER A 769 13.08 22.81 -16.03
C SER A 769 12.25 21.71 -16.68
N MET A 770 11.61 20.88 -15.86
CA MET A 770 10.73 19.80 -16.29
C MET A 770 9.37 19.99 -15.64
N HIS A 771 8.30 19.86 -16.42
CA HIS A 771 6.94 20.13 -15.96
C HIS A 771 6.05 18.92 -16.25
N LEU A 772 5.41 18.40 -15.21
CA LEU A 772 4.36 17.40 -15.35
C LEU A 772 3.02 18.09 -15.64
N SER A 773 2.34 17.67 -16.69
CA SER A 773 0.98 18.09 -17.04
C SER A 773 0.10 16.88 -17.34
N PHE A 774 -1.22 17.08 -17.42
CA PHE A 774 -2.19 16.01 -17.67
C PHE A 774 -3.04 16.36 -18.88
N THR A 775 -3.31 15.36 -19.73
CA THR A 775 -4.26 15.53 -20.85
C THR A 775 -5.68 15.22 -20.39
N GLU A 776 -6.65 15.40 -21.28
CA GLU A 776 -8.04 14.99 -21.02
C GLU A 776 -8.25 13.48 -21.18
N TYR A 777 -7.23 12.72 -21.62
CA TYR A 777 -7.34 11.28 -21.78
C TYR A 777 -7.26 10.56 -20.44
N TYR A 778 -8.32 9.86 -20.08
CA TYR A 778 -8.35 8.99 -18.91
C TYR A 778 -9.26 7.80 -19.12
N VAL A 779 -8.92 6.67 -18.50
CA VAL A 779 -9.70 5.42 -18.62
C VAL A 779 -9.85 4.77 -17.25
N PRO A 780 -11.07 4.46 -16.80
CA PRO A 780 -11.27 3.68 -15.57
C PRO A 780 -10.78 2.24 -15.77
N LEU A 781 -9.91 1.76 -14.87
CA LEU A 781 -9.37 0.39 -14.95
C LEU A 781 -10.39 -0.67 -14.53
N VAL A 782 -11.33 -0.30 -13.66
CA VAL A 782 -12.37 -1.20 -13.17
C VAL A 782 -13.73 -0.68 -13.65
N GLN A 783 -14.25 -1.32 -14.70
CA GLN A 783 -15.67 -1.36 -15.01
C GLN A 783 -16.16 -2.75 -14.58
N SER A 784 -16.78 -2.83 -13.41
CA SER A 784 -17.49 -4.05 -13.01
C SER A 784 -18.61 -4.25 -14.03
N GLY A 785 -18.63 -5.37 -14.77
CA GLY A 785 -19.63 -5.63 -15.82
C GLY A 785 -21.09 -5.56 -15.36
N ASP A 786 -21.35 -5.58 -14.05
CA ASP A 786 -22.68 -5.59 -13.45
C ASP A 786 -23.06 -4.28 -12.70
N VAL A 787 -22.19 -3.26 -12.65
CA VAL A 787 -22.44 -2.05 -11.83
C VAL A 787 -22.44 -0.80 -12.71
N GLN A 788 -23.62 -0.18 -12.88
CA GLN A 788 -23.83 1.09 -13.61
C GLN A 788 -23.45 2.34 -12.78
N GLU A 789 -22.50 2.21 -11.85
CA GLU A 789 -22.02 3.35 -11.04
C GLU A 789 -21.25 4.32 -11.93
N GLN A 790 -21.52 5.62 -11.75
CA GLN A 790 -20.97 6.68 -12.60
C GLN A 790 -19.49 7.00 -12.34
N ASP A 791 -18.86 6.38 -11.34
CA ASP A 791 -17.52 6.77 -10.88
C ASP A 791 -16.67 5.54 -10.54
N SER A 792 -15.48 5.45 -11.14
CA SER A 792 -14.48 4.44 -10.78
C SER A 792 -13.56 4.99 -9.68
N GLN A 793 -12.87 4.13 -8.94
CA GLN A 793 -11.88 4.57 -7.94
C GLN A 793 -10.43 4.37 -8.40
N VAL A 794 -10.23 3.81 -9.60
CA VAL A 794 -8.90 3.55 -10.16
C VAL A 794 -8.90 3.91 -11.65
N PHE A 795 -8.00 4.81 -12.05
CA PHE A 795 -7.93 5.32 -13.41
C PHE A 795 -6.51 5.32 -13.95
N LEU A 796 -6.37 5.12 -15.26
CA LEU A 796 -5.21 5.58 -16.02
C LEU A 796 -5.44 7.04 -16.41
N LEU A 797 -4.46 7.90 -16.17
CA LEU A 797 -4.45 9.29 -16.60
C LEU A 797 -3.21 9.52 -17.46
N GLU A 798 -3.41 10.02 -18.67
CA GLU A 798 -2.28 10.38 -19.51
C GLU A 798 -1.60 11.65 -18.97
N SER A 799 -0.30 11.54 -18.74
CA SER A 799 0.55 12.58 -18.19
C SER A 799 1.70 12.87 -19.13
N VAL A 800 1.92 14.15 -19.42
CA VAL A 800 2.99 14.63 -20.29
C VAL A 800 4.07 15.25 -19.41
N VAL A 801 5.30 14.76 -19.55
CA VAL A 801 6.48 15.38 -18.95
C VAL A 801 7.16 16.20 -20.03
N SER A 802 7.13 17.53 -19.90
CA SER A 802 7.69 18.45 -20.88
C SER A 802 8.93 19.15 -20.33
N ILE A 803 9.97 19.25 -21.15
CA ILE A 803 11.24 19.92 -20.83
C ILE A 803 11.23 21.33 -21.43
N TYR A 804 11.68 22.29 -20.65
CA TYR A 804 11.82 23.68 -21.04
C TYR A 804 13.21 24.23 -20.67
N ASP A 805 13.76 25.10 -21.50
CA ASP A 805 14.96 25.88 -21.18
C ASP A 805 14.71 27.36 -21.37
N ALA A 806 14.90 28.15 -20.30
CA ALA A 806 14.60 29.59 -20.29
C ALA A 806 13.19 29.94 -20.80
N GLY A 807 12.21 29.04 -20.59
CA GLY A 807 10.82 29.18 -21.05
C GLY A 807 10.55 28.71 -22.48
N ARG A 808 11.56 28.27 -23.23
CA ARG A 808 11.41 27.63 -24.55
C ARG A 808 11.14 26.13 -24.36
N TRP A 809 10.04 25.63 -24.90
CA TRP A 809 9.72 24.19 -24.91
C TRP A 809 10.75 23.43 -25.75
N ILE A 810 11.32 22.35 -25.22
CA ILE A 810 12.34 21.51 -25.89
C ILE A 810 11.73 20.20 -26.42
N GLY A 811 10.88 19.55 -25.62
CA GLY A 811 10.27 18.29 -25.99
C GLY A 811 9.52 17.65 -24.83
N ASP A 812 8.64 16.72 -25.17
CA ASP A 812 7.96 15.82 -24.26
C ASP A 812 8.73 14.49 -24.22
N VAL A 813 8.75 13.82 -23.06
CA VAL A 813 9.56 12.61 -22.87
C VAL A 813 8.81 11.51 -22.13
N ASP A 814 9.01 10.26 -22.54
CA ASP A 814 8.71 9.09 -21.71
C ASP A 814 9.96 8.71 -20.93
N VAL A 815 10.10 9.32 -19.75
CA VAL A 815 11.29 9.13 -18.88
C VAL A 815 11.58 7.65 -18.60
N LEU A 816 10.53 6.85 -18.38
CA LEU A 816 10.70 5.44 -18.00
C LEU A 816 11.22 4.61 -19.18
N LYS A 817 10.63 4.83 -20.36
CA LYS A 817 11.08 4.20 -21.61
C LYS A 817 12.51 4.62 -21.96
N CYS A 818 12.83 5.91 -21.79
CA CYS A 818 14.15 6.45 -22.09
C CYS A 818 15.25 5.85 -21.22
N LEU A 819 15.04 5.77 -19.91
CA LEU A 819 16.04 5.24 -18.97
C LEU A 819 16.23 3.72 -19.11
N ALA A 820 15.22 3.01 -19.64
CA ALA A 820 15.33 1.59 -19.97
C ALA A 820 15.95 1.34 -21.37
N SER A 821 16.26 2.40 -22.13
CA SER A 821 16.78 2.27 -23.50
C SER A 821 18.20 1.70 -23.51
N PRO A 822 18.53 0.81 -24.48
CA PRO A 822 19.90 0.33 -24.67
C PRO A 822 20.89 1.43 -25.11
N LEU A 823 20.39 2.62 -25.46
CA LEU A 823 21.21 3.78 -25.79
C LEU A 823 21.83 4.43 -24.55
N VAL A 824 21.30 4.14 -23.35
CA VAL A 824 21.81 4.67 -22.08
C VAL A 824 22.74 3.64 -21.43
N SER A 825 23.91 4.09 -21.01
CA SER A 825 24.83 3.29 -20.19
C SER A 825 25.25 4.02 -18.92
N TYR A 826 25.44 3.27 -17.85
CA TYR A 826 25.81 3.80 -16.54
C TYR A 826 27.25 3.41 -16.22
N MET A 827 28.10 4.40 -15.94
CA MET A 827 29.49 4.13 -15.60
C MET A 827 29.65 3.93 -14.08
N PRO A 828 30.40 2.90 -13.65
CA PRO A 828 30.62 2.63 -12.24
C PRO A 828 31.48 3.73 -11.59
N GLU A 829 31.33 3.91 -10.28
CA GLU A 829 32.14 4.84 -9.51
C GLU A 829 33.63 4.49 -9.60
N ILE A 830 34.47 5.47 -9.96
CA ILE A 830 35.93 5.31 -10.00
C ILE A 830 36.54 6.14 -8.87
N SER A 831 37.00 5.46 -7.81
CA SER A 831 37.67 6.11 -6.67
C SER A 831 39.00 6.76 -7.10
N CYS A 832 39.13 8.07 -6.93
CA CYS A 832 40.36 8.82 -7.25
C CYS A 832 41.37 8.73 -6.09
N ARG A 833 42.63 8.41 -6.39
CA ARG A 833 43.75 8.40 -5.41
C ARG A 833 44.61 9.67 -5.46
N GLY A 834 44.19 10.67 -6.23
CA GLY A 834 44.87 11.96 -6.36
C GLY A 834 45.99 12.02 -7.41
N ASN A 835 46.38 13.28 -7.65
CA ASN A 835 47.33 13.87 -8.62
C ASN A 835 47.18 13.46 -10.10
N HIS A 836 46.43 14.28 -10.85
CA HIS A 836 46.29 14.20 -12.32
C HIS A 836 46.85 15.48 -12.97
N PRO A 837 48.16 15.55 -13.25
CA PRO A 837 48.74 16.75 -13.86
C PRO A 837 48.32 16.87 -15.33
N GLY A 838 47.54 17.91 -15.64
CA GLY A 838 47.44 18.53 -16.98
C GLY A 838 46.97 17.63 -18.13
N TYR A 839 46.09 16.66 -17.87
CA TYR A 839 45.50 15.84 -18.93
C TYR A 839 44.70 16.73 -19.90
N LYS A 840 44.96 16.60 -21.20
CA LYS A 840 44.26 17.35 -22.26
C LYS A 840 43.31 16.42 -22.99
N PHE A 841 42.03 16.79 -23.06
CA PHE A 841 40.97 16.05 -23.73
C PHE A 841 40.92 16.44 -25.22
N VAL A 842 41.97 16.10 -25.97
CA VAL A 842 42.11 16.46 -27.39
C VAL A 842 41.08 15.69 -28.22
N GLY A 843 40.31 16.41 -29.05
CA GLY A 843 39.29 15.79 -29.92
C GLY A 843 37.98 15.42 -29.24
N ILE A 844 37.74 15.88 -28.00
CA ILE A 844 36.45 15.78 -27.31
C ILE A 844 35.79 17.16 -27.28
N SER A 845 34.58 17.26 -27.84
CA SER A 845 33.81 18.50 -27.87
C SER A 845 33.06 18.73 -26.55
N SER A 846 33.01 19.99 -26.11
CA SER A 846 32.11 20.43 -25.03
C SER A 846 30.75 20.75 -25.65
N LEU A 847 29.69 20.06 -25.22
CA LEU A 847 28.31 20.28 -25.67
C LEU A 847 27.57 21.12 -24.62
N GLU A 848 27.24 22.36 -24.98
CA GLU A 848 26.88 23.41 -24.02
C GLU A 848 25.47 23.97 -24.25
N THR A 849 24.79 23.59 -25.33
CA THR A 849 23.45 24.06 -25.67
C THR A 849 22.49 22.91 -25.97
N TRP A 850 21.17 23.18 -25.91
CA TRP A 850 20.15 22.20 -26.29
C TRP A 850 20.18 21.83 -27.78
N ASP A 851 20.67 22.72 -28.65
CA ASP A 851 20.89 22.39 -30.06
C ASP A 851 21.99 21.33 -30.20
N ASP A 852 23.06 21.39 -29.40
CA ASP A 852 24.12 20.37 -29.37
C ASP A 852 23.63 19.01 -28.81
N VAL A 853 22.53 18.99 -28.06
CA VAL A 853 21.92 17.76 -27.52
C VAL A 853 20.95 17.13 -28.52
N LEU A 854 20.17 17.97 -29.21
CA LEU A 854 19.17 17.54 -30.21
C LEU A 854 19.82 17.10 -31.54
N ASP A 855 20.94 17.73 -31.91
CA ASP A 855 21.72 17.43 -33.11
C ASP A 855 23.22 17.42 -32.74
N PRO A 856 23.69 16.35 -32.09
CA PRO A 856 25.07 16.28 -31.62
C PRO A 856 26.06 16.30 -32.80
N PRO A 857 27.18 17.04 -32.68
CA PRO A 857 28.19 17.06 -33.71
C PRO A 857 28.86 15.69 -33.86
N LEU A 858 29.32 15.37 -35.07
CA LEU A 858 30.06 14.13 -35.35
C LEU A 858 31.34 14.07 -34.50
N GLY A 859 31.39 13.14 -33.55
CA GLY A 859 32.56 12.90 -32.70
C GLY A 859 32.20 12.54 -31.27
N ASP A 860 33.21 12.55 -30.39
CA ASP A 860 33.01 12.33 -28.96
C ASP A 860 32.68 13.66 -28.27
N GLY A 861 31.71 13.64 -27.36
CA GLY A 861 31.20 14.84 -26.70
C GLY A 861 31.05 14.70 -25.19
N ILE A 862 31.16 15.82 -24.47
CA ILE A 862 30.85 15.91 -23.04
C ILE A 862 29.80 17.00 -22.84
N ILE A 863 28.65 16.63 -22.27
CA ILE A 863 27.61 17.59 -21.87
C ILE A 863 27.86 18.03 -20.43
N ARG A 864 27.93 19.33 -20.18
CA ARG A 864 28.30 19.90 -18.87
C ARG A 864 27.06 20.39 -18.10
N ALA A 865 26.48 19.51 -17.29
CA ALA A 865 25.28 19.78 -16.47
C ALA A 865 25.57 19.61 -14.97
N GLN A 866 26.69 20.15 -14.50
CA GLN A 866 27.18 19.92 -13.14
C GLN A 866 26.16 20.31 -12.05
N GLY A 867 25.91 19.40 -11.12
CA GLY A 867 25.14 19.70 -9.90
C GLY A 867 23.65 19.94 -10.13
N SER A 868 23.15 19.68 -11.34
CA SER A 868 21.73 19.74 -11.67
C SER A 868 21.25 18.37 -12.11
N TRP A 869 20.79 17.56 -11.17
CA TRP A 869 20.22 16.23 -11.45
C TRP A 869 19.07 16.31 -12.47
N LEU A 870 18.26 17.39 -12.40
CA LEU A 870 17.14 17.64 -13.29
C LEU A 870 17.59 17.87 -14.73
N ALA A 871 18.63 18.70 -14.95
CA ALA A 871 19.17 18.94 -16.28
C ALA A 871 19.74 17.65 -16.87
N ARG A 872 20.43 16.83 -16.07
CA ARG A 872 20.96 15.54 -16.52
C ARG A 872 19.85 14.59 -16.94
N LEU A 873 18.79 14.46 -16.15
CA LEU A 873 17.62 13.65 -16.49
C LEU A 873 16.96 14.14 -17.79
N ALA A 874 16.77 15.45 -17.92
CA ALA A 874 16.19 16.07 -19.11
C ALA A 874 17.04 15.79 -20.38
N ILE A 875 18.36 15.93 -20.27
CA ILE A 875 19.29 15.69 -21.39
C ILE A 875 19.25 14.23 -21.83
N VAL A 876 19.36 13.26 -20.90
CA VAL A 876 19.34 11.83 -21.23
C VAL A 876 18.04 11.46 -21.94
N THR A 877 16.92 11.94 -21.42
CA THR A 877 15.60 11.59 -21.95
C THR A 877 15.36 12.20 -23.34
N ILE A 878 15.68 13.48 -23.55
CA ILE A 878 15.59 14.11 -24.88
C ILE A 878 16.54 13.46 -25.88
N PHE A 879 17.76 13.15 -25.47
CA PHE A 879 18.73 12.48 -26.35
C PHE A 879 18.17 11.14 -26.85
N VAL A 880 17.61 10.32 -25.96
CA VAL A 880 17.03 9.02 -26.35
C VAL A 880 15.81 9.20 -27.24
N GLU A 881 14.87 10.09 -26.89
CA GLU A 881 13.68 10.34 -27.72
C GLU A 881 14.06 10.85 -29.12
N ALA A 882 15.09 11.70 -29.23
CA ALA A 882 15.52 12.28 -30.51
C ALA A 882 16.18 11.24 -31.43
N GLN A 883 16.78 10.21 -30.84
CA GLN A 883 17.62 9.20 -31.52
C GLN A 883 16.91 7.86 -31.76
N GLU A 884 15.61 7.72 -31.43
CA GLU A 884 14.86 6.46 -31.67
C GLU A 884 14.82 6.00 -33.15
N ALA A 885 15.28 6.83 -34.09
CA ALA A 885 15.34 6.53 -35.52
C ALA A 885 16.76 6.15 -36.04
N THR A 886 17.80 6.26 -35.21
CA THR A 886 19.22 6.20 -35.63
C THR A 886 20.01 5.18 -34.80
N ASP A 887 20.52 4.14 -35.47
CA ASP A 887 21.13 2.94 -34.87
C ASP A 887 22.55 3.16 -34.28
N GLY A 888 22.92 4.40 -33.92
CA GLY A 888 24.33 4.81 -33.90
C GLY A 888 24.86 5.62 -32.72
N GLU A 889 24.03 6.26 -31.90
CA GLU A 889 24.52 7.22 -30.89
C GLU A 889 24.19 6.78 -29.47
N ARG A 890 25.18 6.76 -28.57
CA ARG A 890 25.01 6.28 -27.18
C ARG A 890 25.37 7.36 -26.18
N ILE A 891 24.65 7.37 -25.05
CA ILE A 891 24.90 8.28 -23.95
C ILE A 891 25.33 7.53 -22.69
N SER A 892 26.37 8.05 -22.05
CA SER A 892 26.95 7.51 -20.82
C SER A 892 26.72 8.48 -19.66
N VAL A 893 26.05 7.98 -18.62
CA VAL A 893 25.75 8.73 -17.40
C VAL A 893 26.83 8.43 -16.37
N LEU A 894 27.59 9.45 -15.97
CA LEU A 894 28.69 9.33 -14.99
C LEU A 894 28.18 9.52 -13.56
N SER A 895 28.75 8.82 -12.59
CA SER A 895 28.40 9.01 -11.18
C SER A 895 28.91 10.35 -10.62
N SER A 896 28.33 10.80 -9.51
CA SER A 896 28.64 12.05 -8.83
C SER A 896 30.07 12.20 -8.31
N ASN A 897 30.80 11.08 -8.18
CA ASN A 897 32.17 11.02 -7.64
C ASN A 897 33.25 10.79 -8.71
N THR A 898 32.92 10.92 -10.00
CA THR A 898 33.85 10.59 -11.09
C THR A 898 34.94 11.65 -11.28
N CYS A 899 36.21 11.25 -11.21
CA CYS A 899 37.35 12.10 -11.61
C CYS A 899 37.69 11.95 -13.10
N TRP A 900 37.70 13.05 -13.86
CA TRP A 900 38.02 13.07 -15.29
C TRP A 900 39.39 12.47 -15.65
N GLY A 901 40.39 12.65 -14.79
CA GLY A 901 41.73 12.08 -14.99
C GLY A 901 41.81 10.58 -14.74
N CYS A 902 40.91 10.03 -13.91
CA CYS A 902 40.79 8.59 -13.67
C CYS A 902 39.86 7.91 -14.67
N SER A 903 38.79 8.59 -15.10
CA SER A 903 37.78 8.00 -15.98
C SER A 903 38.25 7.85 -17.41
N ARG A 904 39.20 8.70 -17.87
CA ARG A 904 39.79 8.68 -19.22
C ARG A 904 38.75 8.40 -20.30
N PRO A 905 37.75 9.28 -20.47
CA PRO A 905 36.66 9.06 -21.41
C PRO A 905 37.15 8.82 -22.84
N ASP A 906 38.30 9.37 -23.23
CA ASP A 906 39.00 9.13 -24.49
C ASP A 906 39.46 7.67 -24.71
N GLU A 907 39.89 6.96 -23.66
CA GLU A 907 40.19 5.51 -23.73
C GLU A 907 38.90 4.69 -23.88
N TYR A 908 37.81 5.11 -23.23
CA TYR A 908 36.49 4.49 -23.33
C TYR A 908 35.86 4.66 -24.72
N PHE A 909 35.92 5.88 -25.28
CA PHE A 909 35.48 6.18 -26.64
C PHE A 909 36.33 5.48 -27.70
N SER A 910 37.61 5.21 -27.42
CA SER A 910 38.44 4.40 -28.30
C SER A 910 37.99 2.94 -28.32
N LEU A 911 37.66 2.33 -27.17
CA LEU A 911 37.19 0.95 -27.05
C LEU A 911 35.80 0.71 -27.68
N SER A 912 34.90 1.68 -27.61
CA SER A 912 33.57 1.59 -28.25
C SER A 912 33.66 1.56 -29.77
N ARG A 913 34.58 2.33 -30.37
CA ARG A 913 34.84 2.31 -31.83
C ARG A 913 35.35 0.95 -32.33
N PHE A 914 36.17 0.23 -31.54
CA PHE A 914 36.73 -1.06 -31.96
C PHE A 914 35.75 -2.23 -31.92
N THR A 915 34.72 -2.17 -31.07
CA THR A 915 33.82 -3.31 -30.84
C THR A 915 32.63 -3.34 -31.80
N HIS A 916 32.24 -2.23 -32.42
CA HIS A 916 30.94 -2.11 -33.12
C HIS A 916 31.03 -1.55 -34.57
N GLY A 917 32.23 -1.31 -35.11
CA GLY A 917 32.46 -1.19 -36.57
C GLY A 917 31.95 0.07 -37.29
N HIS A 918 31.27 1.00 -36.61
CA HIS A 918 30.87 2.31 -37.14
C HIS A 918 31.26 3.44 -36.18
N SER A 919 31.38 4.66 -36.72
CA SER A 919 31.68 5.90 -35.99
C SER A 919 30.55 6.25 -35.01
N LEU A 920 30.54 5.59 -33.85
CA LEU A 920 29.61 5.87 -32.75
C LEU A 920 30.00 7.19 -32.09
N SER A 921 29.09 8.17 -32.09
CA SER A 921 29.18 9.32 -31.19
C SER A 921 28.83 8.85 -29.79
N ALA A 922 29.69 9.18 -28.84
CA ALA A 922 29.55 8.78 -27.45
C ALA A 922 29.60 10.04 -26.58
N ILE A 923 28.53 10.24 -25.81
CA ILE A 923 28.31 11.48 -25.05
C ILE A 923 28.32 11.17 -23.56
N CYS A 924 29.09 11.92 -22.78
CA CYS A 924 29.16 11.75 -21.32
C CYS A 924 28.49 12.92 -20.57
N ILE A 925 27.68 12.63 -19.53
CA ILE A 925 27.08 13.64 -18.64
C ILE A 925 27.55 13.46 -17.18
N PRO A 926 28.23 14.44 -16.55
CA PRO A 926 28.69 14.39 -15.16
C PRO A 926 27.67 14.93 -14.13
N SER A 927 27.56 14.30 -12.95
CA SER A 927 27.01 14.95 -11.73
C SER A 927 28.15 15.49 -10.89
N ILE A 928 28.04 16.66 -10.25
CA ILE A 928 28.85 16.99 -9.05
C ILE A 928 28.08 17.98 -8.16
N SER A 929 27.89 17.62 -6.89
CA SER A 929 27.84 18.55 -5.75
C SER A 929 29.10 18.34 -4.88
N ARG A 930 29.63 19.39 -4.22
CA ARG A 930 31.04 19.44 -3.71
C ARG A 930 31.20 19.33 -2.17
N PHE A 931 32.42 18.87 -1.80
CA PHE A 931 33.23 19.02 -0.55
C PHE A 931 33.02 18.06 0.63
N VAL A 932 34.14 17.50 1.16
CA VAL A 932 34.60 17.61 2.57
C VAL A 932 36.09 17.16 2.74
N LEU A 933 36.87 18.00 3.44
CA LEU A 933 38.11 17.84 4.24
C LEU A 933 39.46 17.40 3.61
N CYS A 934 40.39 18.36 3.54
CA CYS A 934 41.41 18.48 4.60
C CYS A 934 41.22 19.80 5.33
#